data_AF-S3B045-F1
#
_entry.id   AF-S3B045-F1
#
_cell.length_a   1.000
_cell.length_b   1.000
_cell.length_c   1.000
_cell.angle_alpha   90.00
_cell.angle_beta   90.00
_cell.angle_gamma   90.00
#
_symmetry.space_group_name_H-M   'P 1'
#
loop_
_entity.id
_entity.type
_entity.pdbx_description
1 polymer ?
#
loop_
_entity_poly.entity_id
_entity_poly.type
_entity_poly.pdbx_seq_one_letter_code
_entity_poly.pdbx_strand_id
1 'polypeptide(L)'
;MSSLKGQKKIKYALRKTSVAFGSVAVATVITAAGIASVSADETSSATNPISSTTIVASKDMKEVVVPDALEKAKTVATNEGLEVKETETKQHDSEESATKDYEKQVTDIQKTVADYKAQVAANNVAYEKEKAEVASKNATAQVNYEKELNSYNEQLVAYEKALTEKAAVEESNAETRAAYEKKLEEYNKALAAYNASVKANQEATNSNKLAQEEYEAKMAEYKTKKAAYDEAQAAYLIELEVYNKKKAQYDDAKEAFNKMVAERGGNPEKYKQDLTLLPEELAEGETTKITHQITGLTTYLTREGQSRMYGDGKATKMYETKNLKDSDLTTTNPYANNEIEWAVVKVGDKFDVTYNGLTQAKITYGNKEIPIAKVVYKYEVKSLPSSDGRGIVQIYNDPAVTMTIGSSTETENPAIVAVDIEFYDKNNQLLSLTNPNALLALNSLNHWNGASYVENDKPRALVVEAKDSDGNTVRGTWDPYADGSNPTLDGADVVVKSGKADFGSAEVYIDASNPLKIVAQKATWVDDAFKVTEETVVDETTVNASGGGNGHSVGTEDYTFNNQSDVIGSYTVDATSGVLRYTPKMKHQNTPHIEYVNIGDNEFIKLPNSSVDQDASTKLVYSKDQNQYMSQGATFNADSSSETKGWDDPKSPYLYYGGGAVLLKNNHLEFIVKGANATGEATLYWFSIQTNVAFPQDPGEEPVKPTEPTPPVKPEKPELLEVPIVKENPIPPSKPEYKAVPVLPSQPIKPQDPELLKDPVKKEVEKPVIEWHKNVVVKKSEETSQAIKPEPAKKNLPNTGSADQSFMTYSALVGLATAGYALSRKKKED
;
A
#
# COMPACT_ATOMS: atom_id res chain seq x y z
N MET A 1 -29.67 12.77 73.34
CA MET A 1 -28.26 12.77 72.88
C MET A 1 -28.24 12.87 71.35
N SER A 2 -27.06 13.05 70.77
CA SER A 2 -26.68 13.25 69.35
C SER A 2 -27.52 12.50 68.28
N SER A 3 -27.61 12.98 67.03
CA SER A 3 -26.97 14.15 66.41
C SER A 3 -27.86 14.83 65.34
N LEU A 4 -27.59 16.12 65.14
CA LEU A 4 -28.15 16.98 64.09
C LEU A 4 -27.25 17.01 62.83
N LYS A 5 -27.76 17.70 61.80
CA LYS A 5 -27.12 18.18 60.54
C LYS A 5 -26.92 17.16 59.41
N GLY A 6 -27.56 17.47 58.27
CA GLY A 6 -27.44 16.78 56.98
C GLY A 6 -28.09 17.51 55.80
N GLN A 7 -28.38 18.82 55.92
CA GLN A 7 -28.88 19.62 54.80
C GLN A 7 -27.81 19.72 53.71
N LYS A 8 -28.15 19.30 52.48
CA LYS A 8 -27.25 19.38 51.34
C LYS A 8 -27.11 20.84 50.88
N LYS A 9 -25.94 21.45 51.08
CA LYS A 9 -25.54 22.63 50.30
C LYS A 9 -25.49 22.22 48.83
N ILE A 10 -26.28 22.85 47.97
CA ILE A 10 -26.18 22.67 46.51
C ILE A 10 -24.89 23.37 46.08
N LYS A 11 -23.90 22.60 45.62
CA LYS A 11 -22.68 23.13 44.99
C LYS A 11 -22.81 23.01 43.48
N TYR A 12 -22.46 24.09 42.78
CA TYR A 12 -22.19 24.07 41.34
C TYR A 12 -21.10 23.04 41.02
N ALA A 13 -21.28 22.26 39.95
CA ALA A 13 -20.45 21.09 39.64
C ALA A 13 -19.85 21.15 38.23
N LEU A 14 -18.80 21.97 38.05
CA LEU A 14 -17.95 21.91 36.86
C LEU A 14 -16.94 20.76 37.01
N ARG A 15 -17.17 19.65 36.29
CA ARG A 15 -16.22 18.53 36.20
C ARG A 15 -15.31 18.72 34.99
N LYS A 16 -13.99 18.57 35.17
CA LYS A 16 -13.03 18.41 34.06
C LYS A 16 -12.52 16.97 34.04
N THR A 17 -12.44 16.37 32.85
CA THR A 17 -11.95 15.01 32.61
C THR A 17 -10.51 15.03 32.07
N SER A 18 -9.79 13.96 32.34
CA SER A 18 -8.38 13.77 31.95
C SER A 18 -8.25 12.91 30.69
N VAL A 19 -7.24 13.20 29.86
CA VAL A 19 -6.85 12.39 28.69
C VAL A 19 -5.38 11.97 28.83
N ALA A 20 -5.02 10.79 28.32
CA ALA A 20 -3.68 10.22 28.34
C ALA A 20 -3.48 9.28 27.12
N PHE A 21 -2.26 8.72 26.99
CA PHE A 21 -1.73 7.96 25.83
C PHE A 21 -1.46 8.84 24.59
N GLY A 22 -0.50 8.51 23.70
CA GLY A 22 0.46 7.40 23.72
C GLY A 22 1.58 7.58 22.69
N SER A 23 2.70 6.88 22.85
CA SER A 23 3.95 7.11 22.10
C SER A 23 4.01 6.43 20.73
N VAL A 24 4.72 7.03 19.77
CA VAL A 24 5.17 6.40 18.50
C VAL A 24 6.66 6.74 18.26
N ALA A 25 7.43 5.78 17.73
CA ALA A 25 8.88 5.89 17.48
C ALA A 25 9.22 6.22 16.01
N VAL A 26 10.45 6.69 15.74
CA VAL A 26 10.85 7.30 14.45
C VAL A 26 12.27 6.88 14.02
N ALA A 27 12.47 6.83 12.69
CA ALA A 27 13.74 6.84 11.91
C ALA A 27 14.53 5.54 11.64
N THR A 28 14.69 5.27 10.35
CA THR A 28 15.58 4.31 9.67
C THR A 28 16.91 4.98 9.25
N VAL A 29 18.03 4.25 9.16
CA VAL A 29 19.25 4.65 8.40
C VAL A 29 19.93 3.42 7.73
N ILE A 30 20.67 3.62 6.62
CA ILE A 30 21.24 2.60 5.68
C ILE A 30 22.77 2.80 5.47
N THR A 31 23.57 1.75 5.10
CA THR A 31 24.96 1.83 4.50
C THR A 31 25.47 0.48 3.86
N ALA A 32 26.59 0.38 3.05
CA ALA A 32 26.90 -0.72 2.04
C ALA A 32 28.42 -1.16 1.68
N ALA A 33 28.72 -2.29 0.91
CA ALA A 33 30.05 -2.89 0.33
C ALA A 33 29.88 -4.14 -0.70
N GLY A 34 30.77 -4.96 -1.43
CA GLY A 34 32.25 -5.22 -1.83
C GLY A 34 32.56 -6.58 -2.69
N ILE A 35 33.68 -6.83 -3.49
CA ILE A 35 33.84 -7.88 -4.67
C ILE A 35 35.32 -8.45 -5.32
N ALA A 36 35.70 -9.76 -5.88
CA ALA A 36 36.71 -10.43 -7.07
C ALA A 36 38.06 -11.65 -7.21
N SER A 37 38.66 -12.54 -8.36
CA SER A 37 39.90 -13.78 -8.74
C SER A 37 40.68 -14.62 -10.24
N VAL A 38 41.73 -15.76 -10.53
CA VAL A 38 42.65 -16.54 -11.88
C VAL A 38 43.64 -18.10 -12.25
N SER A 39 44.44 -18.72 -13.44
CA SER A 39 45.42 -20.17 -13.88
C SER A 39 46.48 -20.80 -15.30
N ALA A 40 47.30 -22.09 -15.65
CA ALA A 40 48.40 -22.79 -16.90
C ALA A 40 49.08 -24.49 -17.31
N ASP A 41 50.04 -25.39 -18.16
CA ASP A 41 51.21 -25.88 -19.42
C ASP A 41 51.97 -27.51 -20.03
N GLU A 42 52.96 -28.02 -21.12
CA GLU A 42 53.72 -29.53 -21.77
C GLU A 42 55.07 -30.10 -22.97
N THR A 43 55.67 -31.45 -23.46
CA THR A 43 56.98 -32.15 -24.49
C THR A 43 57.34 -33.75 -25.36
N SER A 44 58.33 -34.67 -26.17
CA SER A 44 59.75 -35.22 -27.11
C SER A 44 60.19 -36.84 -27.95
N SER A 45 61.19 -37.73 -28.77
CA SER A 45 62.58 -38.25 -29.77
C SER A 45 63.03 -39.88 -30.58
N ALA A 46 64.02 -40.77 -31.42
CA ALA A 46 65.38 -41.27 -32.44
C ALA A 46 65.85 -42.91 -33.26
N THR A 47 66.83 -43.79 -34.12
CA THR A 47 68.23 -44.28 -35.14
C THR A 47 68.74 -45.80 -36.11
N ASN A 48 69.96 -46.32 -36.95
CA ASN A 48 70.46 -47.72 -37.97
C ASN A 48 72.00 -48.40 -38.81
N PRO A 49 72.39 -49.63 -39.73
CA PRO A 49 73.75 -50.61 -40.37
C PRO A 49 74.46 -51.35 -41.95
N ILE A 50 75.41 -52.53 -42.35
CA ILE A 50 76.48 -53.11 -43.67
C ILE A 50 77.22 -54.69 -44.39
N SER A 51 78.12 -55.12 -45.59
CA SER A 51 78.99 -56.55 -46.27
C SER A 51 80.01 -57.05 -47.76
N SER A 52 80.87 -58.26 -48.25
CA SER A 52 81.77 -58.85 -49.70
C SER A 52 82.85 -60.29 -50.24
N THR A 53 83.51 -60.84 -51.56
CA THR A 53 84.52 -62.20 -52.19
C THR A 53 85.38 -62.77 -53.77
N THR A 54 86.42 -63.83 -54.24
CA THR A 54 87.09 -64.63 -55.72
C THR A 54 88.57 -65.69 -56.16
N ILE A 55 89.39 -66.50 -57.24
CA ILE A 55 89.73 -67.56 -58.64
C ILE A 55 91.26 -68.29 -59.48
N VAL A 56 91.64 -69.42 -60.51
CA VAL A 56 92.87 -69.97 -61.74
C VAL A 56 93.69 -71.53 -62.42
N ALA A 57 94.50 -71.95 -63.68
CA ALA A 57 95.41 -73.34 -64.37
C ALA A 57 96.41 -73.81 -65.92
N SER A 58 97.22 -75.02 -66.46
CA SER A 58 98.05 -75.61 -67.95
C SER A 58 99.29 -76.91 -68.50
N LYS A 59 99.89 -77.48 -69.84
CA LYS A 59 101.14 -78.60 -70.48
C LYS A 59 101.64 -79.47 -72.08
N ASP A 60 102.81 -80.35 -72.62
CA ASP A 60 103.46 -81.11 -74.12
C ASP A 60 104.70 -82.41 -74.67
N MET A 61 105.32 -82.92 -76.01
CA MET A 61 106.30 -84.27 -76.69
C MET A 61 107.44 -84.68 -78.16
N LYS A 62 108.10 -85.95 -78.80
CA LYS A 62 109.37 -86.45 -79.99
C LYS A 62 109.87 -87.97 -80.98
N GLU A 63 110.95 -88.36 -82.02
CA GLU A 63 111.65 -89.75 -82.93
C GLU A 63 112.73 -90.06 -84.46
N VAL A 64 113.01 -91.19 -85.47
CA VAL A 64 113.75 -91.56 -87.07
C VAL A 64 113.67 -92.34 -88.81
N VAL A 65 113.36 -93.57 -89.72
CA VAL A 65 113.37 -94.09 -91.46
C VAL A 65 112.55 -95.41 -92.59
N VAL A 66 111.50 -95.57 -93.76
CA VAL A 66 110.16 -96.48 -94.51
C VAL A 66 109.72 -97.77 -95.63
N PRO A 67 108.45 -98.46 -95.74
CA PRO A 67 107.70 -99.24 -96.88
C PRO A 67 106.14 -99.01 -97.31
N ASP A 68 105.62 -99.63 -98.42
CA ASP A 68 104.34 -99.36 -99.19
C ASP A 68 102.94 -99.46 -98.49
N ALA A 69 102.72 -100.46 -97.63
CA ALA A 69 101.42 -100.63 -96.94
C ALA A 69 101.09 -99.45 -96.01
N LEU A 70 102.15 -98.77 -95.53
CA LEU A 70 102.06 -97.61 -94.67
C LEU A 70 101.58 -96.37 -95.43
N GLU A 71 101.98 -96.18 -96.69
CA GLU A 71 101.47 -95.08 -97.53
C GLU A 71 99.95 -95.16 -97.71
N LYS A 72 99.40 -96.36 -97.85
CA LYS A 72 97.94 -96.56 -97.90
C LYS A 72 97.25 -96.23 -96.58
N ALA A 73 97.80 -96.67 -95.44
CA ALA A 73 97.25 -96.34 -94.13
C ALA A 73 97.22 -94.82 -93.88
N LYS A 74 98.33 -94.14 -94.17
CA LYS A 74 98.47 -92.67 -94.09
C LYS A 74 97.45 -91.96 -94.98
N THR A 75 97.32 -92.38 -96.24
CA THR A 75 96.36 -91.77 -97.18
C THR A 75 94.91 -91.85 -96.68
N VAL A 76 94.52 -92.96 -96.04
CA VAL A 76 93.17 -93.12 -95.45
C VAL A 76 92.95 -92.12 -94.29
N ALA A 77 93.96 -91.88 -93.46
CA ALA A 77 93.85 -90.91 -92.37
C ALA A 77 93.72 -89.46 -92.87
N THR A 78 94.51 -89.07 -93.87
CA THR A 78 94.40 -87.73 -94.49
C THR A 78 93.02 -87.48 -95.10
N ASN A 79 92.38 -88.51 -95.69
CA ASN A 79 91.05 -88.38 -96.29
C ASN A 79 89.92 -88.12 -95.29
N GLU A 80 90.04 -88.56 -94.03
CA GLU A 80 89.12 -88.19 -92.95
C GLU A 80 89.46 -86.82 -92.32
N GLY A 81 90.40 -86.10 -92.93
CA GLY A 81 90.84 -84.78 -92.48
C GLY A 81 91.65 -84.81 -91.19
N LEU A 82 92.27 -85.94 -90.85
CA LEU A 82 93.26 -86.04 -89.78
C LEU A 82 94.63 -85.60 -90.30
N GLU A 83 95.39 -84.91 -89.47
CA GLU A 83 96.77 -84.53 -89.81
C GLU A 83 97.66 -85.76 -89.74
N VAL A 84 98.32 -86.11 -90.85
CA VAL A 84 99.29 -87.21 -90.89
C VAL A 84 100.69 -86.64 -90.88
N LYS A 85 101.33 -86.76 -89.73
CA LYS A 85 102.62 -86.15 -89.42
C LYS A 85 103.69 -87.22 -89.49
N GLU A 86 104.66 -87.01 -90.37
CA GLU A 86 105.94 -87.70 -90.22
C GLU A 86 106.57 -87.17 -88.94
N THR A 87 106.61 -87.99 -87.89
CA THR A 87 107.36 -87.60 -86.70
C THR A 87 108.83 -87.47 -87.07
N GLU A 88 109.65 -86.94 -86.17
CA GLU A 88 110.99 -87.52 -86.11
C GLU A 88 110.69 -89.03 -85.97
N THR A 89 111.13 -89.86 -86.89
CA THR A 89 110.52 -91.18 -87.12
C THR A 89 110.80 -92.40 -86.07
N LYS A 90 111.64 -93.47 -86.20
CA LYS A 90 112.25 -94.29 -85.04
C LYS A 90 113.61 -95.08 -85.26
N GLN A 91 114.41 -95.48 -84.22
CA GLN A 91 115.62 -96.41 -84.21
C GLN A 91 115.36 -97.92 -83.87
N HIS A 92 116.25 -98.81 -84.36
CA HIS A 92 116.18 -100.30 -84.36
C HIS A 92 117.55 -101.01 -84.39
N ASP A 93 117.53 -102.32 -84.10
CA ASP A 93 118.74 -103.16 -84.00
C ASP A 93 119.03 -103.95 -85.30
N SER A 94 118.00 -104.22 -86.12
CA SER A 94 118.12 -104.89 -87.42
C SER A 94 117.03 -104.46 -88.40
N GLU A 95 117.21 -104.77 -89.69
CA GLU A 95 116.18 -104.51 -90.72
C GLU A 95 114.89 -105.32 -90.49
N GLU A 96 114.96 -106.45 -89.79
CA GLU A 96 113.79 -107.27 -89.49
C GLU A 96 112.90 -106.65 -88.39
N SER A 97 113.50 -105.99 -87.38
CA SER A 97 112.72 -105.24 -86.39
C SER A 97 112.16 -103.94 -86.98
N ALA A 98 112.94 -103.27 -87.83
CA ALA A 98 112.48 -102.10 -88.58
C ALA A 98 111.27 -102.43 -89.47
N THR A 99 111.24 -103.62 -90.09
CA THR A 99 110.12 -104.08 -90.93
C THR A 99 108.84 -104.29 -90.12
N LYS A 100 108.89 -105.04 -89.01
CA LYS A 100 107.74 -105.33 -88.13
C LYS A 100 107.11 -104.08 -87.50
N ASP A 101 107.91 -103.06 -87.26
CA ASP A 101 107.40 -101.80 -86.70
C ASP A 101 106.49 -101.05 -87.69
N TYR A 102 106.73 -101.12 -89.00
CA TYR A 102 105.79 -100.55 -89.98
C TYR A 102 104.45 -101.27 -90.05
N GLU A 103 104.46 -102.60 -89.90
CA GLU A 103 103.22 -103.38 -89.82
C GLU A 103 102.40 -102.93 -88.59
N LYS A 104 103.07 -102.58 -87.48
CA LYS A 104 102.43 -101.97 -86.31
C LYS A 104 101.86 -100.59 -86.63
N GLN A 105 102.64 -99.70 -87.24
CA GLN A 105 102.18 -98.35 -87.58
C GLN A 105 100.95 -98.36 -88.51
N VAL A 106 100.93 -99.21 -89.53
CA VAL A 106 99.74 -99.44 -90.39
C VAL A 106 98.49 -99.69 -89.54
N THR A 107 98.63 -100.52 -88.51
CA THR A 107 97.53 -100.93 -87.63
C THR A 107 97.10 -99.80 -86.67
N ASP A 108 98.05 -99.09 -86.08
CA ASP A 108 97.78 -97.96 -85.17
C ASP A 108 97.07 -96.80 -85.90
N ILE A 109 97.51 -96.49 -87.14
CA ILE A 109 96.90 -95.49 -88.01
C ILE A 109 95.43 -95.86 -88.31
N GLN A 110 95.18 -97.08 -88.80
CA GLN A 110 93.84 -97.53 -89.17
C GLN A 110 92.85 -97.49 -88.01
N LYS A 111 93.29 -97.81 -86.79
CA LYS A 111 92.44 -97.74 -85.59
C LYS A 111 92.04 -96.29 -85.27
N THR A 112 93.01 -95.39 -85.23
CA THR A 112 92.80 -93.98 -84.84
C THR A 112 91.78 -93.27 -85.75
N VAL A 113 91.76 -93.63 -87.04
CA VAL A 113 90.77 -93.14 -88.01
C VAL A 113 89.33 -93.56 -87.66
N ALA A 114 89.15 -94.82 -87.23
CA ALA A 114 87.82 -95.34 -86.88
C ALA A 114 87.24 -94.67 -85.62
N ASP A 115 88.08 -94.46 -84.59
CA ASP A 115 87.68 -93.89 -83.30
C ASP A 115 87.20 -92.42 -83.44
N TYR A 116 87.88 -91.59 -84.24
CA TYR A 116 87.45 -90.21 -84.52
C TYR A 116 86.06 -90.16 -85.20
N LYS A 117 85.86 -91.02 -86.21
CA LYS A 117 84.67 -91.01 -87.06
C LYS A 117 83.39 -91.39 -86.30
N ALA A 118 83.51 -92.21 -85.24
CA ALA A 118 82.42 -92.52 -84.33
C ALA A 118 82.02 -91.32 -83.44
N GLN A 119 83.00 -90.51 -83.00
CA GLN A 119 82.79 -89.45 -82.02
C GLN A 119 82.03 -88.24 -82.59
N VAL A 120 82.30 -87.88 -83.85
CA VAL A 120 81.59 -86.79 -84.56
C VAL A 120 80.09 -87.08 -84.70
N ALA A 121 79.71 -88.33 -84.93
CA ALA A 121 78.31 -88.72 -85.13
C ALA A 121 77.43 -88.52 -83.88
N ALA A 122 77.96 -88.82 -82.69
CA ALA A 122 77.22 -88.75 -81.43
C ALA A 122 76.82 -87.31 -81.05
N ASN A 123 77.70 -86.34 -81.27
CA ASN A 123 77.52 -84.95 -80.85
C ASN A 123 76.38 -84.24 -81.62
N ASN A 124 76.14 -84.59 -82.88
CA ASN A 124 75.02 -84.04 -83.66
C ASN A 124 73.63 -84.37 -83.07
N VAL A 125 73.46 -85.56 -82.49
CA VAL A 125 72.15 -86.04 -82.01
C VAL A 125 71.69 -85.32 -80.73
N ALA A 126 72.62 -84.83 -79.91
CA ALA A 126 72.29 -84.13 -78.67
C ALA A 126 71.66 -82.75 -78.90
N TYR A 127 72.15 -82.00 -79.89
CA TYR A 127 71.80 -80.60 -80.13
C TYR A 127 70.31 -80.40 -80.49
N GLU A 128 69.78 -81.18 -81.44
CA GLU A 128 68.41 -81.03 -81.94
C GLU A 128 67.34 -81.30 -80.87
N LYS A 129 67.66 -82.13 -79.85
CA LYS A 129 66.72 -82.44 -78.77
C LYS A 129 66.49 -81.25 -77.83
N GLU A 130 67.55 -80.50 -77.52
CA GLU A 130 67.52 -79.43 -76.50
C GLU A 130 66.72 -78.21 -77.00
N LYS A 131 66.83 -77.89 -78.29
CA LYS A 131 66.12 -76.77 -78.93
C LYS A 131 64.59 -76.92 -78.89
N ALA A 132 64.08 -78.14 -79.04
CA ALA A 132 62.64 -78.40 -79.06
C ALA A 132 61.94 -78.12 -77.71
N GLU A 133 62.65 -78.27 -76.58
CA GLU A 133 62.05 -78.14 -75.24
C GLU A 133 61.86 -76.68 -74.79
N VAL A 134 62.69 -75.76 -75.30
CA VAL A 134 62.60 -74.31 -75.00
C VAL A 134 61.31 -73.72 -75.58
N ALA A 135 61.00 -74.04 -76.84
CA ALA A 135 59.85 -73.47 -77.56
C ALA A 135 58.50 -73.74 -76.87
N SER A 136 58.33 -74.94 -76.27
CA SER A 136 57.08 -75.34 -75.60
C SER A 136 56.80 -74.54 -74.31
N LYS A 137 57.85 -74.10 -73.60
CA LYS A 137 57.71 -73.40 -72.32
C LYS A 137 57.25 -71.95 -72.52
N ASN A 138 57.80 -71.26 -73.51
CA ASN A 138 57.46 -69.86 -73.82
C ASN A 138 55.98 -69.67 -74.18
N ALA A 139 55.40 -70.58 -74.97
CA ALA A 139 53.98 -70.48 -75.39
C ALA A 139 52.99 -70.57 -74.21
N THR A 140 53.33 -71.31 -73.15
CA THR A 140 52.44 -71.51 -72.00
C THR A 140 52.35 -70.28 -71.10
N ALA A 141 53.44 -69.51 -70.97
CA ALA A 141 53.48 -68.33 -70.12
C ALA A 141 52.56 -67.20 -70.61
N GLN A 142 52.40 -67.07 -71.93
CA GLN A 142 51.68 -65.96 -72.56
C GLN A 142 50.15 -66.05 -72.37
N VAL A 143 49.59 -67.27 -72.39
CA VAL A 143 48.13 -67.51 -72.27
C VAL A 143 47.58 -67.19 -70.88
N ASN A 144 48.38 -67.36 -69.82
CA ASN A 144 47.93 -67.10 -68.44
C ASN A 144 47.73 -65.59 -68.18
N TYR A 145 48.61 -64.74 -68.73
CA TYR A 145 48.56 -63.29 -68.54
C TYR A 145 47.26 -62.66 -69.07
N GLU A 146 46.83 -63.03 -70.28
CA GLU A 146 45.60 -62.50 -70.89
C GLU A 146 44.35 -62.82 -70.06
N LYS A 147 44.34 -63.97 -69.38
CA LYS A 147 43.22 -64.40 -68.52
C LYS A 147 43.11 -63.56 -67.24
N GLU A 148 44.23 -63.21 -66.61
CA GLU A 148 44.24 -62.40 -65.39
C GLU A 148 43.84 -60.94 -65.69
N LEU A 149 44.27 -60.40 -66.83
CA LEU A 149 44.01 -59.01 -67.22
C LEU A 149 42.51 -58.72 -67.40
N ASN A 150 41.74 -59.66 -67.97
CA ASN A 150 40.28 -59.52 -68.10
C ASN A 150 39.56 -59.51 -66.74
N SER A 151 39.98 -60.38 -65.80
CA SER A 151 39.39 -60.46 -64.45
C SER A 151 39.58 -59.16 -63.65
N TYR A 152 40.71 -58.48 -63.83
CA TYR A 152 40.96 -57.16 -63.23
C TYR A 152 39.98 -56.09 -63.76
N ASN A 153 39.76 -56.05 -65.08
CA ASN A 153 38.92 -55.04 -65.73
C ASN A 153 37.44 -55.14 -65.29
N GLU A 154 36.89 -56.35 -65.16
CA GLU A 154 35.51 -56.55 -64.71
C GLU A 154 35.28 -56.07 -63.26
N GLN A 155 36.25 -56.33 -62.38
CA GLN A 155 36.17 -55.92 -60.97
C GLN A 155 36.26 -54.40 -60.78
N LEU A 156 37.03 -53.71 -61.63
CA LEU A 156 37.21 -52.26 -61.52
C LEU A 156 35.90 -51.50 -61.77
N VAL A 157 35.14 -51.88 -62.81
CA VAL A 157 33.84 -51.29 -63.14
C VAL A 157 32.82 -51.50 -62.01
N ALA A 158 32.85 -52.66 -61.34
CA ALA A 158 31.99 -52.93 -60.19
C ALA A 158 32.32 -52.04 -58.97
N TYR A 159 33.62 -51.79 -58.72
CA TYR A 159 34.09 -50.90 -57.66
C TYR A 159 33.68 -49.44 -57.91
N GLU A 160 33.90 -48.92 -59.11
CA GLU A 160 33.57 -47.53 -59.49
C GLU A 160 32.05 -47.24 -59.39
N LYS A 161 31.22 -48.21 -59.78
CA LYS A 161 29.76 -48.13 -59.63
C LYS A 161 29.34 -48.04 -58.16
N ALA A 162 29.88 -48.90 -57.29
CA ALA A 162 29.57 -48.91 -55.86
C ALA A 162 30.05 -47.62 -55.14
N LEU A 163 31.20 -47.07 -55.54
CA LEU A 163 31.71 -45.78 -55.06
C LEU A 163 30.72 -44.63 -55.39
N THR A 164 30.22 -44.61 -56.62
CA THR A 164 29.25 -43.61 -57.09
C THR A 164 27.91 -43.70 -56.37
N GLU A 165 27.38 -44.92 -56.17
CA GLU A 165 26.13 -45.15 -55.44
C GLU A 165 26.24 -44.78 -53.96
N LYS A 166 27.40 -45.00 -53.32
CA LYS A 166 27.64 -44.56 -51.94
C LYS A 166 27.60 -43.04 -51.80
N ALA A 167 28.30 -42.32 -52.68
CA ALA A 167 28.40 -40.87 -52.64
C ALA A 167 27.01 -40.19 -52.71
N ALA A 168 26.15 -40.62 -53.64
CA ALA A 168 24.80 -40.08 -53.80
C ALA A 168 23.89 -40.33 -52.57
N VAL A 169 24.09 -41.43 -51.83
CA VAL A 169 23.35 -41.70 -50.59
C VAL A 169 23.86 -40.83 -49.44
N GLU A 170 25.17 -40.61 -49.33
CA GLU A 170 25.76 -39.75 -48.31
C GLU A 170 25.39 -38.27 -48.52
N GLU A 171 25.35 -37.81 -49.77
CA GLU A 171 24.88 -36.47 -50.16
C GLU A 171 23.39 -36.29 -49.81
N SER A 172 22.51 -37.21 -50.25
CA SER A 172 21.08 -37.15 -49.95
C SER A 172 20.76 -37.19 -48.43
N ASN A 173 21.58 -37.91 -47.64
CA ASN A 173 21.48 -37.90 -46.18
C ASN A 173 22.01 -36.59 -45.55
N ALA A 174 22.99 -35.93 -46.17
CA ALA A 174 23.50 -34.62 -45.73
C ALA A 174 22.49 -33.50 -45.99
N GLU A 175 21.86 -33.47 -47.16
CA GLU A 175 20.73 -32.57 -47.48
C GLU A 175 19.58 -32.74 -46.48
N THR A 176 19.19 -33.99 -46.21
CA THR A 176 18.11 -34.34 -45.28
C THR A 176 18.42 -33.85 -43.86
N ARG A 177 19.67 -33.97 -43.41
CA ARG A 177 20.14 -33.44 -42.12
C ARG A 177 20.08 -31.91 -42.08
N ALA A 178 20.63 -31.22 -43.09
CA ALA A 178 20.61 -29.76 -43.15
C ALA A 178 19.18 -29.18 -43.18
N ALA A 179 18.26 -29.85 -43.89
CA ALA A 179 16.84 -29.48 -43.93
C ALA A 179 16.13 -29.68 -42.57
N TYR A 180 16.52 -30.69 -41.78
CA TYR A 180 16.03 -30.87 -40.42
C TYR A 180 16.64 -29.85 -39.45
N GLU A 181 17.95 -29.60 -39.52
CA GLU A 181 18.65 -28.62 -38.69
C GLU A 181 18.07 -27.21 -38.87
N LYS A 182 17.80 -26.79 -40.11
CA LYS A 182 17.10 -25.52 -40.40
C LYS A 182 15.70 -25.47 -39.79
N LYS A 183 14.89 -26.52 -39.92
CA LYS A 183 13.55 -26.59 -39.30
C LYS A 183 13.62 -26.58 -37.78
N LEU A 184 14.67 -27.14 -37.19
CA LEU A 184 14.92 -27.12 -35.74
C LEU A 184 15.33 -25.72 -35.26
N GLU A 185 16.12 -24.98 -36.04
CA GLU A 185 16.42 -23.56 -35.78
C GLU A 185 15.15 -22.69 -35.87
N GLU A 186 14.35 -22.86 -36.93
CA GLU A 186 13.06 -22.18 -37.11
C GLU A 186 12.09 -22.48 -35.95
N TYR A 187 11.99 -23.74 -35.53
CA TYR A 187 11.24 -24.16 -34.34
C TYR A 187 11.77 -23.52 -33.05
N ASN A 188 13.09 -23.56 -32.80
CA ASN A 188 13.68 -22.99 -31.59
C ASN A 188 13.46 -21.48 -31.50
N LYS A 189 13.54 -20.78 -32.64
CA LYS A 189 13.25 -19.35 -32.77
C LYS A 189 11.77 -19.04 -32.53
N ALA A 190 10.86 -19.87 -33.06
CA ALA A 190 9.43 -19.76 -32.79
C ALA A 190 9.09 -20.05 -31.32
N LEU A 191 9.74 -21.04 -30.70
CA LEU A 191 9.54 -21.44 -29.30
C LEU A 191 10.05 -20.36 -28.33
N ALA A 192 11.19 -19.75 -28.64
CA ALA A 192 11.68 -18.58 -27.91
C ALA A 192 10.69 -17.40 -28.00
N ALA A 193 10.13 -17.14 -29.19
CA ALA A 193 9.12 -16.09 -29.39
C ALA A 193 7.78 -16.41 -28.71
N TYR A 194 7.37 -17.68 -28.66
CA TYR A 194 6.22 -18.18 -27.91
C TYR A 194 6.41 -17.94 -26.41
N ASN A 195 7.48 -18.48 -25.83
CA ASN A 195 7.81 -18.35 -24.41
C ASN A 195 7.93 -16.88 -23.98
N ALA A 196 8.52 -16.02 -24.82
CA ALA A 196 8.56 -14.58 -24.59
C ALA A 196 7.16 -13.94 -24.60
N SER A 197 6.27 -14.35 -25.51
CA SER A 197 4.89 -13.85 -25.55
C SER A 197 4.04 -14.32 -24.35
N VAL A 198 4.20 -15.57 -23.90
CA VAL A 198 3.58 -16.08 -22.67
C VAL A 198 4.05 -15.28 -21.47
N LYS A 199 5.38 -15.07 -21.34
CA LYS A 199 5.96 -14.28 -20.26
C LYS A 199 5.42 -12.84 -20.25
N ALA A 200 5.47 -12.14 -21.38
CA ALA A 200 5.00 -10.76 -21.48
C ALA A 200 3.48 -10.62 -21.23
N ASN A 201 2.67 -11.58 -21.70
CA ASN A 201 1.24 -11.66 -21.39
C ASN A 201 1.00 -11.82 -19.87
N GLN A 202 1.73 -12.72 -19.22
CA GLN A 202 1.60 -12.97 -17.78
C GLN A 202 2.10 -11.80 -16.93
N GLU A 203 3.19 -11.15 -17.33
CA GLU A 203 3.71 -9.94 -16.66
C GLU A 203 2.73 -8.76 -16.79
N ALA A 204 2.20 -8.49 -17.99
CA ALA A 204 1.18 -7.45 -18.19
C ALA A 204 -0.12 -7.74 -17.41
N THR A 205 -0.60 -8.99 -17.44
CA THR A 205 -1.81 -9.40 -16.72
C THR A 205 -1.64 -9.27 -15.21
N ASN A 206 -0.50 -9.70 -14.66
CA ASN A 206 -0.19 -9.55 -13.24
C ASN A 206 -0.04 -8.07 -12.84
N SER A 207 0.63 -7.26 -13.67
CA SER A 207 0.80 -5.82 -13.41
C SER A 207 -0.54 -5.08 -13.41
N ASN A 208 -1.43 -5.37 -14.37
CA ASN A 208 -2.77 -4.79 -14.43
C ASN A 208 -3.62 -5.19 -13.23
N LYS A 209 -3.56 -6.46 -12.82
CA LYS A 209 -4.23 -6.96 -11.62
C LYS A 209 -3.73 -6.23 -10.35
N LEU A 210 -2.42 -6.10 -10.18
CA LEU A 210 -1.83 -5.39 -9.04
C LEU A 210 -2.20 -3.90 -9.03
N ALA A 211 -2.17 -3.23 -10.19
CA ALA A 211 -2.58 -1.83 -10.30
C ALA A 211 -4.07 -1.63 -9.97
N GLN A 212 -4.93 -2.57 -10.36
CA GLN A 212 -6.35 -2.56 -9.98
C GLN A 212 -6.53 -2.81 -8.46
N GLU A 213 -5.87 -3.82 -7.89
CA GLU A 213 -5.92 -4.10 -6.45
C GLU A 213 -5.39 -2.92 -5.60
N GLU A 214 -4.34 -2.23 -6.07
CA GLU A 214 -3.81 -1.02 -5.44
C GLU A 214 -4.78 0.18 -5.55
N TYR A 215 -5.44 0.35 -6.70
CA TYR A 215 -6.47 1.37 -6.89
C TYR A 215 -7.70 1.13 -6.01
N GLU A 216 -8.18 -0.11 -5.93
CA GLU A 216 -9.31 -0.50 -5.07
C GLU A 216 -8.97 -0.29 -3.59
N ALA A 217 -7.75 -0.61 -3.15
CA ALA A 217 -7.26 -0.31 -1.80
C ALA A 217 -7.21 1.20 -1.52
N LYS A 218 -6.66 2.01 -2.43
CA LYS A 218 -6.65 3.48 -2.31
C LYS A 218 -8.06 4.07 -2.29
N MET A 219 -8.99 3.50 -3.08
CA MET A 219 -10.39 3.91 -3.08
C MET A 219 -11.10 3.58 -1.74
N ALA A 220 -10.77 2.46 -1.09
CA ALA A 220 -11.29 2.13 0.24
C ALA A 220 -10.74 3.06 1.34
N GLU A 221 -9.44 3.37 1.29
CA GLU A 221 -8.82 4.38 2.17
C GLU A 221 -9.45 5.77 1.97
N TYR A 222 -9.66 6.16 0.70
CA TYR A 222 -10.31 7.40 0.32
C TYR A 222 -11.78 7.48 0.77
N LYS A 223 -12.58 6.43 0.59
CA LYS A 223 -13.96 6.34 1.13
C LYS A 223 -13.97 6.57 2.65
N THR A 224 -13.02 5.96 3.36
CA THR A 224 -12.86 6.13 4.82
C THR A 224 -12.49 7.58 5.18
N LYS A 225 -11.55 8.18 4.46
CA LYS A 225 -11.13 9.58 4.66
C LYS A 225 -12.23 10.59 4.31
N LYS A 226 -13.03 10.36 3.25
CA LYS A 226 -14.19 11.19 2.90
C LYS A 226 -15.24 11.13 4.01
N ALA A 227 -15.55 9.92 4.50
CA ALA A 227 -16.54 9.74 5.54
C ALA A 227 -16.25 10.59 6.80
N ALA A 228 -14.98 10.60 7.25
CA ALA A 228 -14.50 11.41 8.37
C ALA A 228 -14.35 12.90 8.04
N TYR A 229 -13.97 13.26 6.80
CA TYR A 229 -13.94 14.66 6.36
C TYR A 229 -15.32 15.31 6.44
N ASP A 230 -16.37 14.63 5.96
CA ASP A 230 -17.74 15.19 6.01
C ASP A 230 -18.23 15.36 7.45
N GLU A 231 -17.87 14.44 8.36
CA GLU A 231 -18.18 14.52 9.78
C GLU A 231 -17.48 15.74 10.43
N ALA A 232 -16.21 15.96 10.08
CA ALA A 232 -15.49 17.16 10.47
C ALA A 232 -16.06 18.44 9.83
N GLN A 233 -16.55 18.40 8.58
CA GLN A 233 -17.20 19.54 7.92
C GLN A 233 -18.54 19.86 8.60
N ALA A 234 -19.30 18.85 9.04
CA ALA A 234 -20.53 19.04 9.80
C ALA A 234 -20.27 19.72 11.16
N ALA A 235 -19.25 19.26 11.89
CA ALA A 235 -18.81 19.90 13.14
C ALA A 235 -18.33 21.33 12.89
N TYR A 236 -17.46 21.55 11.90
CA TYR A 236 -16.94 22.86 11.51
C TYR A 236 -18.07 23.87 11.20
N LEU A 237 -19.12 23.46 10.48
CA LEU A 237 -20.25 24.35 10.17
C LEU A 237 -21.09 24.72 11.40
N ILE A 238 -21.12 23.87 12.44
CA ILE A 238 -21.76 24.19 13.73
C ILE A 238 -20.86 25.14 14.53
N GLU A 239 -19.56 24.80 14.66
CA GLU A 239 -18.56 25.63 15.33
C GLU A 239 -18.44 27.03 14.70
N LEU A 240 -18.58 27.15 13.38
CA LEU A 240 -18.51 28.43 12.66
C LEU A 240 -19.71 29.33 12.96
N GLU A 241 -20.92 28.77 13.07
CA GLU A 241 -22.11 29.52 13.49
C GLU A 241 -21.97 30.01 14.94
N VAL A 242 -21.51 29.13 15.83
CA VAL A 242 -21.24 29.44 17.23
C VAL A 242 -20.12 30.48 17.37
N TYR A 243 -19.07 30.40 16.56
CA TYR A 243 -18.02 31.41 16.46
C TYR A 243 -18.59 32.77 16.03
N ASN A 244 -19.44 32.81 14.99
CA ASN A 244 -20.04 34.06 14.52
C ASN A 244 -20.90 34.73 15.61
N LYS A 245 -21.69 33.94 16.37
CA LYS A 245 -22.42 34.43 17.57
C LYS A 245 -21.46 35.01 18.61
N LYS A 246 -20.44 34.25 19.01
CA LYS A 246 -19.43 34.65 20.02
C LYS A 246 -18.64 35.90 19.58
N LYS A 247 -18.33 36.04 18.29
CA LYS A 247 -17.59 37.18 17.74
C LYS A 247 -18.42 38.47 17.76
N ALA A 248 -19.70 38.41 17.42
CA ALA A 248 -20.60 39.56 17.53
C ALA A 248 -20.75 40.03 18.99
N GLN A 249 -20.90 39.09 19.93
CA GLN A 249 -20.92 39.37 21.37
C GLN A 249 -19.61 40.00 21.88
N TYR A 250 -18.47 39.50 21.41
CA TYR A 250 -17.16 40.05 21.74
C TYR A 250 -16.98 41.48 21.21
N ASP A 251 -17.37 41.75 19.97
CA ASP A 251 -17.20 43.05 19.33
C ASP A 251 -18.03 44.15 20.03
N ASP A 252 -19.30 43.87 20.35
CA ASP A 252 -20.15 44.79 21.13
C ASP A 252 -19.56 45.05 22.52
N ALA A 253 -19.17 43.99 23.24
CA ALA A 253 -18.59 44.12 24.57
C ALA A 253 -17.25 44.88 24.57
N LYS A 254 -16.40 44.70 23.54
CA LYS A 254 -15.15 45.45 23.42
C LYS A 254 -15.42 46.91 23.07
N GLU A 255 -16.43 47.20 22.26
CA GLU A 255 -16.87 48.58 21.98
C GLU A 255 -17.42 49.27 23.25
N ALA A 256 -18.28 48.58 24.00
CA ALA A 256 -18.86 49.04 25.26
C ALA A 256 -17.78 49.32 26.32
N PHE A 257 -16.80 48.42 26.45
CA PHE A 257 -15.64 48.59 27.32
C PHE A 257 -14.79 49.81 26.92
N ASN A 258 -14.44 49.93 25.63
CA ASN A 258 -13.65 51.06 25.13
C ASN A 258 -14.35 52.41 25.35
N LYS A 259 -15.68 52.47 25.14
CA LYS A 259 -16.52 53.64 25.48
C LYS A 259 -16.46 53.95 26.98
N MET A 260 -16.67 52.94 27.84
CA MET A 260 -16.65 53.10 29.30
C MET A 260 -15.29 53.55 29.84
N VAL A 261 -14.19 53.04 29.30
CA VAL A 261 -12.83 53.51 29.64
C VAL A 261 -12.62 54.97 29.24
N ALA A 262 -13.06 55.36 28.03
CA ALA A 262 -12.97 56.74 27.57
C ALA A 262 -13.82 57.72 28.40
N GLU A 263 -15.08 57.37 28.70
CA GLU A 263 -15.98 58.18 29.53
C GLU A 263 -15.45 58.34 30.95
N ARG A 264 -14.94 57.27 31.58
CA ARG A 264 -14.33 57.33 32.92
C ARG A 264 -13.04 58.13 32.96
N GLY A 265 -12.21 58.04 31.93
CA GLY A 265 -11.00 58.85 31.80
C GLY A 265 -11.30 60.35 31.60
N GLY A 266 -12.37 60.67 30.85
CA GLY A 266 -12.80 62.05 30.60
C GLY A 266 -13.59 62.68 31.75
N ASN A 267 -14.34 61.89 32.53
CA ASN A 267 -15.13 62.36 33.67
C ASN A 267 -15.14 61.33 34.82
N PRO A 268 -14.07 61.26 35.64
CA PRO A 268 -13.99 60.31 36.75
C PRO A 268 -14.99 60.63 37.87
N GLU A 269 -15.39 61.89 38.07
CA GLU A 269 -16.29 62.28 39.16
C GLU A 269 -17.72 61.76 38.94
N LYS A 270 -18.21 61.72 37.68
CA LYS A 270 -19.50 61.08 37.30
C LYS A 270 -19.60 59.63 37.78
N TYR A 271 -18.46 58.93 37.84
CA TYR A 271 -18.37 57.51 38.18
C TYR A 271 -17.72 57.25 39.54
N LYS A 272 -17.42 58.30 40.32
CA LYS A 272 -16.93 58.18 41.69
C LYS A 272 -18.03 57.61 42.58
N GLN A 273 -17.67 56.60 43.35
CA GLN A 273 -18.53 55.90 44.28
C GLN A 273 -18.07 56.20 45.70
N ASP A 274 -18.88 56.91 46.47
CA ASP A 274 -18.63 57.23 47.88
C ASP A 274 -19.39 56.30 48.84
N LEU A 275 -20.41 55.57 48.36
CA LEU A 275 -21.16 54.56 49.12
C LEU A 275 -20.58 53.16 48.84
N THR A 276 -20.52 52.29 49.85
CA THR A 276 -20.26 50.86 49.66
C THR A 276 -21.35 50.07 50.37
N LEU A 277 -22.09 49.29 49.58
CA LEU A 277 -23.09 48.33 49.99
C LEU A 277 -23.01 47.15 48.99
N LEU A 278 -22.22 46.15 49.34
CA LEU A 278 -21.89 45.00 48.50
C LEU A 278 -22.37 43.72 49.19
N PRO A 279 -22.76 42.66 48.43
CA PRO A 279 -23.11 41.37 49.00
C PRO A 279 -22.00 40.76 49.88
N GLU A 280 -22.39 40.03 50.92
CA GLU A 280 -21.45 39.41 51.86
C GLU A 280 -20.78 38.16 51.25
N GLU A 281 -19.52 38.28 50.85
CA GLU A 281 -18.68 37.14 50.45
C GLU A 281 -18.30 36.31 51.68
N LEU A 282 -18.94 35.15 51.85
CA LEU A 282 -18.68 34.18 52.93
C LEU A 282 -17.78 33.05 52.45
N ALA A 283 -16.74 32.71 53.23
CA ALA A 283 -15.89 31.55 52.93
C ALA A 283 -16.63 30.22 53.19
N GLU A 284 -16.14 29.11 52.61
CA GLU A 284 -16.84 27.82 52.77
C GLU A 284 -16.83 27.33 54.22
N GLY A 285 -18.00 27.41 54.85
CA GLY A 285 -18.24 26.96 56.23
C GLY A 285 -18.63 28.09 57.17
N GLU A 286 -18.42 29.34 56.77
CA GLU A 286 -18.88 30.51 57.51
C GLU A 286 -20.40 30.68 57.44
N THR A 287 -20.91 31.51 58.35
CA THR A 287 -22.31 31.93 58.45
C THR A 287 -22.34 33.44 58.54
N THR A 288 -23.32 34.07 57.91
CA THR A 288 -23.49 35.53 57.96
C THR A 288 -23.54 36.05 59.40
N LYS A 289 -22.96 37.24 59.61
CA LYS A 289 -23.15 38.05 60.83
C LYS A 289 -24.28 39.06 60.68
N ILE A 290 -24.78 39.23 59.46
CA ILE A 290 -25.89 40.12 59.18
C ILE A 290 -27.16 39.49 59.78
N THR A 291 -27.91 40.32 60.48
CA THR A 291 -29.22 39.99 61.03
C THR A 291 -30.21 41.04 60.59
N HIS A 292 -31.44 40.63 60.30
CA HIS A 292 -32.50 41.54 59.88
C HIS A 292 -33.73 41.39 60.76
N GLN A 293 -34.53 42.45 60.85
CA GLN A 293 -35.80 42.42 61.58
C GLN A 293 -36.88 43.10 60.75
N ILE A 294 -37.97 42.39 60.50
CA ILE A 294 -39.17 42.94 59.88
C ILE A 294 -40.07 43.58 60.96
N THR A 295 -40.61 44.77 60.69
CA THR A 295 -41.70 45.37 61.49
C THR A 295 -42.78 45.93 60.57
N GLY A 296 -44.04 45.54 60.81
CA GLY A 296 -45.21 45.93 60.01
C GLY A 296 -46.00 44.71 59.51
N LEU A 297 -45.29 43.64 59.09
CA LEU A 297 -45.92 42.41 58.61
C LEU A 297 -46.37 41.49 59.74
N THR A 298 -47.56 40.90 59.56
CA THR A 298 -48.24 40.04 60.55
C THR A 298 -48.63 38.66 60.01
N THR A 299 -48.27 38.33 58.77
CA THR A 299 -48.59 37.04 58.13
C THR A 299 -47.36 36.49 57.44
N TYR A 300 -46.92 35.32 57.89
CA TYR A 300 -45.72 34.62 57.43
C TYR A 300 -46.11 33.26 56.86
N LEU A 301 -45.30 32.72 55.94
CA LEU A 301 -45.48 31.34 55.51
C LEU A 301 -44.97 30.37 56.59
N THR A 302 -45.69 29.28 56.83
CA THR A 302 -45.15 28.12 57.57
C THR A 302 -44.07 27.44 56.73
N ARG A 303 -43.14 26.68 57.34
CA ARG A 303 -42.10 25.98 56.57
C ARG A 303 -42.70 24.87 55.70
N GLU A 304 -43.77 24.27 56.19
CA GLU A 304 -44.63 23.32 55.49
C GLU A 304 -45.32 24.00 54.29
N GLY A 305 -45.89 25.20 54.49
CA GLY A 305 -46.50 26.01 53.44
C GLY A 305 -45.51 26.46 52.37
N GLN A 306 -44.33 26.95 52.77
CA GLN A 306 -43.23 27.33 51.88
C GLN A 306 -42.79 26.14 51.01
N SER A 307 -42.55 24.98 51.62
CA SER A 307 -42.23 23.74 50.90
C SER A 307 -43.34 23.33 49.92
N ARG A 308 -44.61 23.41 50.35
CA ARG A 308 -45.79 23.07 49.55
C ARG A 308 -46.03 24.01 48.36
N MET A 309 -45.70 25.29 48.51
CA MET A 309 -45.83 26.31 47.45
C MET A 309 -44.68 26.21 46.43
N TYR A 310 -43.47 25.88 46.89
CA TYR A 310 -42.32 25.64 46.00
C TYR A 310 -42.47 24.38 45.12
N GLY A 311 -43.23 23.39 45.59
CA GLY A 311 -43.77 22.31 44.76
C GLY A 311 -42.72 21.39 44.14
N ASP A 312 -42.73 21.27 42.81
CA ASP A 312 -41.78 20.47 42.03
C ASP A 312 -40.45 21.19 41.71
N GLY A 313 -40.28 22.42 42.22
CA GLY A 313 -39.01 23.14 42.21
C GLY A 313 -38.94 24.39 41.34
N LYS A 314 -40.02 24.74 40.62
CA LYS A 314 -40.06 25.93 39.77
C LYS A 314 -40.35 27.19 40.60
N ALA A 315 -39.44 28.18 40.52
CA ALA A 315 -39.49 29.40 41.32
C ALA A 315 -40.83 30.16 41.22
N THR A 316 -41.43 30.28 40.02
CA THR A 316 -42.70 30.99 39.80
C THR A 316 -43.87 30.42 40.59
N LYS A 317 -43.93 29.08 40.80
CA LYS A 317 -45.02 28.43 41.55
C LYS A 317 -45.11 28.88 43.00
N MET A 318 -43.95 29.20 43.59
CA MET A 318 -43.85 29.73 44.96
C MET A 318 -44.66 31.01 45.15
N TYR A 319 -44.86 31.78 44.07
CA TYR A 319 -45.53 33.08 44.06
C TYR A 319 -46.96 33.02 43.48
N GLU A 320 -47.47 31.83 43.14
CA GLU A 320 -48.88 31.64 42.75
C GLU A 320 -49.83 31.75 43.96
N THR A 321 -49.97 32.95 44.51
CA THR A 321 -50.86 33.33 45.63
C THR A 321 -52.29 32.78 45.57
N LYS A 322 -52.86 32.55 44.38
CA LYS A 322 -54.14 31.86 44.15
C LYS A 322 -54.19 30.44 44.74
N ASN A 323 -53.03 29.81 44.90
CA ASN A 323 -52.85 28.46 45.47
C ASN A 323 -52.60 28.46 46.99
N LEU A 324 -52.55 29.63 47.66
CA LEU A 324 -52.39 29.74 49.12
C LEU A 324 -53.62 29.27 49.88
N LYS A 325 -53.40 28.62 51.04
CA LYS A 325 -54.41 28.10 51.95
C LYS A 325 -54.09 28.59 53.36
N ASP A 326 -55.08 28.69 54.23
CA ASP A 326 -54.89 29.16 55.61
C ASP A 326 -53.90 28.28 56.41
N SER A 327 -53.76 27.00 56.04
CA SER A 327 -52.77 26.06 56.61
C SER A 327 -51.31 26.42 56.31
N ASP A 328 -51.07 27.22 55.28
CA ASP A 328 -49.73 27.66 54.89
C ASP A 328 -49.30 28.92 55.65
N LEU A 329 -50.18 29.52 56.45
CA LEU A 329 -50.02 30.85 57.04
C LEU A 329 -49.86 30.78 58.57
N THR A 330 -49.06 31.69 59.12
CA THR A 330 -48.89 31.86 60.57
C THR A 330 -48.70 33.34 60.92
N THR A 331 -49.23 33.76 62.07
CA THR A 331 -48.99 35.11 62.63
C THR A 331 -47.70 35.19 63.46
N THR A 332 -47.16 34.04 63.88
CA THR A 332 -45.85 33.92 64.50
C THR A 332 -44.83 33.60 63.42
N ASN A 333 -43.83 34.47 63.24
CA ASN A 333 -42.74 34.26 62.29
C ASN A 333 -41.98 32.95 62.63
N PRO A 334 -41.91 31.96 61.71
CA PRO A 334 -41.24 30.68 61.96
C PRO A 334 -39.77 30.65 61.50
N TYR A 335 -39.25 31.77 60.99
CA TYR A 335 -37.88 31.95 60.51
C TYR A 335 -37.01 32.64 61.57
N ALA A 336 -35.71 32.39 61.55
CA ALA A 336 -34.74 33.11 62.35
C ALA A 336 -34.28 34.39 61.64
N ASN A 337 -33.91 35.41 62.42
CA ASN A 337 -33.46 36.72 61.95
C ASN A 337 -32.12 36.72 61.15
N ASN A 338 -31.62 35.54 60.79
CA ASN A 338 -30.44 35.29 59.97
C ASN A 338 -30.64 34.12 58.97
N GLU A 339 -31.88 33.77 58.62
CA GLU A 339 -32.23 32.98 57.44
C GLU A 339 -33.28 33.71 56.59
N ILE A 340 -33.43 33.33 55.32
CA ILE A 340 -34.38 33.97 54.39
C ILE A 340 -35.82 33.85 54.93
N GLU A 341 -36.44 35.00 55.19
CA GLU A 341 -37.81 35.09 55.69
C GLU A 341 -38.83 35.15 54.56
N TRP A 342 -39.97 34.49 54.75
CA TRP A 342 -41.07 34.46 53.77
C TRP A 342 -42.36 34.99 54.38
N ALA A 343 -42.85 36.11 53.85
CA ALA A 343 -44.07 36.77 54.32
C ALA A 343 -45.11 36.93 53.21
N VAL A 344 -46.38 37.00 53.63
CA VAL A 344 -47.51 37.34 52.74
C VAL A 344 -47.85 38.80 52.97
N VAL A 345 -47.82 39.57 51.89
CA VAL A 345 -48.12 41.00 51.86
C VAL A 345 -49.44 41.25 51.14
N LYS A 346 -49.98 42.47 51.28
CA LYS A 346 -51.13 42.98 50.52
C LYS A 346 -50.87 44.37 49.97
N VAL A 347 -51.61 44.75 48.94
CA VAL A 347 -51.65 46.14 48.46
C VAL A 347 -52.06 47.07 49.61
N GLY A 348 -51.24 48.09 49.87
CA GLY A 348 -51.37 49.02 50.99
C GLY A 348 -50.53 48.67 52.23
N ASP A 349 -49.91 47.49 52.29
CA ASP A 349 -49.01 47.14 53.39
C ASP A 349 -47.74 48.01 53.37
N LYS A 350 -47.35 48.48 54.56
CA LYS A 350 -46.11 49.20 54.81
C LYS A 350 -45.29 48.46 55.87
N PHE A 351 -44.01 48.23 55.60
CA PHE A 351 -43.14 47.50 56.52
C PHE A 351 -41.68 47.91 56.40
N ASP A 352 -41.00 47.96 57.54
CA ASP A 352 -39.58 48.27 57.63
C ASP A 352 -38.79 46.96 57.80
N VAL A 353 -37.69 46.81 57.05
CA VAL A 353 -36.70 45.75 57.25
C VAL A 353 -35.39 46.39 57.71
N THR A 354 -35.00 46.10 58.96
CA THR A 354 -33.84 46.69 59.62
C THR A 354 -32.68 45.69 59.71
N TYR A 355 -31.60 45.95 58.98
CA TYR A 355 -30.40 45.13 58.91
C TYR A 355 -29.28 45.64 59.84
N ASN A 356 -28.65 44.75 60.59
CA ASN A 356 -27.54 45.01 61.50
C ASN A 356 -26.41 43.99 61.31
N GLY A 357 -25.22 44.26 61.86
CA GLY A 357 -24.08 43.32 61.80
C GLY A 357 -23.26 43.41 60.51
N LEU A 358 -23.44 44.48 59.75
CA LEU A 358 -22.79 44.76 58.48
C LEU A 358 -21.27 44.87 58.63
N THR A 359 -20.53 44.18 57.76
CA THR A 359 -19.07 44.03 57.83
C THR A 359 -18.33 44.89 56.80
N GLN A 360 -18.93 45.08 55.62
CA GLN A 360 -18.33 45.79 54.48
C GLN A 360 -18.95 47.17 54.21
N ALA A 361 -20.12 47.46 54.80
CA ALA A 361 -20.91 48.64 54.45
C ALA A 361 -20.32 49.94 55.02
N LYS A 362 -20.18 50.97 54.17
CA LYS A 362 -19.57 52.26 54.54
C LYS A 362 -20.01 53.39 53.60
N ILE A 363 -19.78 54.63 54.03
CA ILE A 363 -20.00 55.84 53.23
C ILE A 363 -18.86 56.85 53.46
N THR A 364 -18.48 57.59 52.42
CA THR A 364 -17.31 58.48 52.41
C THR A 364 -17.73 59.93 52.26
N TYR A 365 -17.32 60.80 53.17
CA TYR A 365 -17.55 62.25 53.09
C TYR A 365 -16.21 62.96 52.87
N GLY A 366 -15.90 63.27 51.61
CA GLY A 366 -14.59 63.79 51.21
C GLY A 366 -13.49 62.78 51.51
N ASN A 367 -12.65 63.06 52.50
CA ASN A 367 -11.56 62.16 52.93
C ASN A 367 -11.93 61.31 54.17
N LYS A 368 -13.19 61.36 54.65
CA LYS A 368 -13.62 60.66 55.88
C LYS A 368 -14.54 59.49 55.57
N GLU A 369 -14.02 58.29 55.70
CA GLU A 369 -14.79 57.04 55.71
C GLU A 369 -15.58 56.87 57.02
N ILE A 370 -16.84 56.45 56.91
CA ILE A 370 -17.74 56.15 58.04
C ILE A 370 -18.39 54.77 57.81
N PRO A 371 -18.12 53.77 58.68
CA PRO A 371 -18.82 52.49 58.63
C PRO A 371 -20.33 52.64 58.87
N ILE A 372 -21.12 51.96 58.05
CA ILE A 372 -22.57 51.85 58.20
C ILE A 372 -22.84 50.66 59.12
N ALA A 373 -23.38 50.92 60.31
CA ALA A 373 -23.66 49.87 61.28
C ALA A 373 -25.03 49.20 61.06
N LYS A 374 -25.97 49.94 60.46
CA LYS A 374 -27.35 49.51 60.24
C LYS A 374 -27.92 50.13 58.95
N VAL A 375 -28.68 49.33 58.20
CA VAL A 375 -29.49 49.75 57.04
C VAL A 375 -30.96 49.54 57.38
N VAL A 376 -31.84 50.44 56.95
CA VAL A 376 -33.30 50.24 57.00
C VAL A 376 -33.85 50.45 55.60
N TYR A 377 -34.67 49.51 55.16
CA TYR A 377 -35.52 49.66 53.97
C TYR A 377 -36.98 49.77 54.43
N LYS A 378 -37.67 50.85 54.05
CA LYS A 378 -39.09 51.06 54.37
C LYS A 378 -39.91 50.85 53.12
N TYR A 379 -40.61 49.73 53.06
CA TYR A 379 -41.35 49.30 51.88
C TYR A 379 -42.82 49.73 51.92
N GLU A 380 -43.38 50.04 50.76
CA GLU A 380 -44.82 50.18 50.53
C GLU A 380 -45.23 49.35 49.30
N VAL A 381 -46.15 48.40 49.48
CA VAL A 381 -46.70 47.60 48.39
C VAL A 381 -47.84 48.37 47.72
N LYS A 382 -47.53 49.10 46.64
CA LYS A 382 -48.48 50.02 45.99
C LYS A 382 -49.42 49.34 45.00
N SER A 383 -49.02 48.22 44.40
CA SER A 383 -49.83 47.45 43.45
C SER A 383 -49.37 46.00 43.36
N LEU A 384 -50.29 45.09 43.03
CA LEU A 384 -50.03 43.66 42.76
C LEU A 384 -50.98 43.16 41.66
N PRO A 385 -50.57 42.14 40.86
CA PRO A 385 -51.36 41.60 39.75
C PRO A 385 -52.48 40.63 40.16
N SER A 386 -52.55 40.21 41.43
CA SER A 386 -53.57 39.28 41.94
C SER A 386 -54.93 39.95 42.15
N SER A 387 -56.00 39.18 41.91
CA SER A 387 -57.39 39.65 42.08
C SER A 387 -57.77 39.92 43.53
N ASP A 388 -57.10 39.26 44.48
CA ASP A 388 -57.27 39.45 45.93
C ASP A 388 -56.27 40.43 46.56
N GLY A 389 -55.36 40.99 45.75
CA GLY A 389 -54.32 41.92 46.18
C GLY A 389 -53.28 41.34 47.14
N ARG A 390 -53.17 40.00 47.32
CA ARG A 390 -52.10 39.36 48.09
C ARG A 390 -50.83 39.17 47.26
N GLY A 391 -49.67 39.22 47.88
CA GLY A 391 -48.36 38.89 47.30
C GLY A 391 -47.53 38.07 48.27
N ILE A 392 -46.43 37.49 47.79
CA ILE A 392 -45.42 36.85 48.63
C ILE A 392 -44.11 37.62 48.48
N VAL A 393 -43.44 37.88 49.60
CA VAL A 393 -42.08 38.42 49.65
C VAL A 393 -41.12 37.40 50.24
N GLN A 394 -39.94 37.31 49.61
CA GLN A 394 -38.78 36.58 50.07
C GLN A 394 -37.72 37.61 50.45
N ILE A 395 -37.49 37.78 51.74
CA ILE A 395 -36.57 38.80 52.28
C ILE A 395 -35.25 38.10 52.59
N TYR A 396 -34.17 38.58 51.97
CA TYR A 396 -32.84 38.00 52.14
C TYR A 396 -32.15 38.60 53.35
N ASN A 397 -31.27 37.80 53.98
CA ASN A 397 -30.41 38.19 55.11
C ASN A 397 -29.57 39.45 54.86
N ASP A 398 -29.20 39.66 53.61
CA ASP A 398 -28.22 40.63 53.18
C ASP A 398 -28.93 41.81 52.50
N PRO A 399 -28.77 43.06 52.99
CA PRO A 399 -29.42 44.22 52.40
C PRO A 399 -29.02 44.44 50.93
N ALA A 400 -27.83 44.00 50.50
CA ALA A 400 -27.37 44.12 49.12
C ALA A 400 -27.98 43.06 48.17
N VAL A 401 -28.56 41.98 48.71
CA VAL A 401 -29.37 40.99 47.97
C VAL A 401 -30.86 41.33 48.05
N THR A 402 -31.27 42.07 49.09
CA THR A 402 -32.54 42.78 49.21
C THR A 402 -33.76 41.83 49.28
N MET A 403 -34.59 41.75 48.23
CA MET A 403 -35.90 41.12 48.29
C MET A 403 -36.36 40.63 46.91
N THR A 404 -37.06 39.51 46.91
CA THR A 404 -37.88 39.07 45.77
C THR A 404 -39.35 39.21 46.11
N ILE A 405 -40.15 39.78 45.21
CA ILE A 405 -41.60 39.93 45.35
C ILE A 405 -42.31 39.28 44.16
N GLY A 406 -43.45 38.63 44.41
CA GLY A 406 -44.25 38.06 43.34
C GLY A 406 -45.68 37.76 43.73
N SER A 407 -46.53 37.55 42.72
CA SER A 407 -47.93 37.17 42.90
C SER A 407 -48.53 36.53 41.64
N SER A 408 -49.71 35.92 41.78
CA SER A 408 -50.48 35.37 40.66
C SER A 408 -50.87 36.45 39.66
N THR A 409 -50.63 36.20 38.38
CA THR A 409 -51.02 37.12 37.31
C THR A 409 -52.49 36.93 36.96
N GLU A 410 -53.37 37.70 37.60
CA GLU A 410 -54.83 37.60 37.43
C GLU A 410 -55.45 38.90 36.87
N THR A 411 -54.67 39.97 36.80
CA THR A 411 -55.05 41.30 36.30
C THR A 411 -53.87 41.94 35.55
N GLU A 412 -54.15 42.98 34.77
CA GLU A 412 -53.14 43.80 34.05
C GLU A 412 -52.30 44.73 34.96
N ASN A 413 -52.57 44.74 36.26
CA ASN A 413 -51.87 45.59 37.21
C ASN A 413 -50.41 45.13 37.36
N PRO A 414 -49.40 46.02 37.30
CA PRO A 414 -48.04 45.65 37.66
C PRO A 414 -47.93 45.32 39.16
N ALA A 415 -46.93 44.54 39.55
CA ALA A 415 -46.46 44.59 40.93
C ALA A 415 -45.60 45.85 41.10
N ILE A 416 -45.89 46.66 42.12
CA ILE A 416 -45.15 47.88 42.46
C ILE A 416 -44.82 47.82 43.95
N VAL A 417 -43.52 47.86 44.28
CA VAL A 417 -43.05 48.09 45.63
C VAL A 417 -42.13 49.31 45.66
N ALA A 418 -42.53 50.31 46.44
CA ALA A 418 -41.70 51.48 46.71
C ALA A 418 -40.81 51.23 47.93
N VAL A 419 -39.64 51.85 47.99
CA VAL A 419 -38.71 51.75 49.10
C VAL A 419 -38.04 53.09 49.42
N ASP A 420 -38.08 53.49 50.69
CA ASP A 420 -37.17 54.50 51.24
C ASP A 420 -35.97 53.81 51.89
N ILE A 421 -34.76 54.27 51.55
CA ILE A 421 -33.49 53.71 52.01
C ILE A 421 -32.87 54.59 53.10
N GLU A 422 -32.49 54.02 54.25
CA GLU A 422 -31.87 54.76 55.34
C GLU A 422 -30.59 54.08 55.85
N PHE A 423 -29.49 54.84 55.86
CA PHE A 423 -28.18 54.38 56.32
C PHE A 423 -27.86 54.99 57.69
N TYR A 424 -27.36 54.19 58.63
CA TYR A 424 -27.07 54.63 59.99
C TYR A 424 -25.66 54.28 60.44
N ASP A 425 -25.04 55.21 61.17
CA ASP A 425 -23.74 55.01 61.79
C ASP A 425 -23.83 54.18 63.09
N LYS A 426 -22.68 53.85 63.69
CA LYS A 426 -22.59 53.11 64.96
C LYS A 426 -23.23 53.80 66.17
N ASN A 427 -23.56 55.09 66.08
CA ASN A 427 -24.26 55.86 67.11
C ASN A 427 -25.77 55.95 66.83
N ASN A 428 -26.28 55.19 65.83
CA ASN A 428 -27.65 55.23 65.34
C ASN A 428 -28.07 56.61 64.79
N GLN A 429 -27.12 57.40 64.28
CA GLN A 429 -27.40 58.64 63.55
C GLN A 429 -27.62 58.38 62.07
N LEU A 430 -28.64 59.00 61.49
CA LEU A 430 -28.96 58.91 60.06
C LEU A 430 -27.87 59.61 59.22
N LEU A 431 -27.39 58.94 58.19
CA LEU A 431 -26.37 59.41 57.26
C LEU A 431 -27.03 60.10 56.05
N SER A 432 -26.42 61.18 55.57
CA SER A 432 -26.97 62.02 54.49
C SER A 432 -26.39 61.65 53.13
N LEU A 433 -27.26 61.40 52.15
CA LEU A 433 -26.91 61.14 50.75
C LEU A 433 -26.70 62.41 49.92
N THR A 434 -26.77 63.61 50.51
CA THR A 434 -26.77 64.89 49.76
C THR A 434 -25.39 65.32 49.26
N ASN A 435 -24.32 64.85 49.91
CA ASN A 435 -22.92 65.19 49.60
C ASN A 435 -22.07 64.03 49.02
N PRO A 436 -22.24 62.75 49.41
CA PRO A 436 -21.50 61.64 48.82
C PRO A 436 -22.16 61.17 47.51
N ASN A 437 -21.35 60.78 46.51
CA ASN A 437 -21.85 60.15 45.30
C ASN A 437 -22.28 58.71 45.61
N ALA A 438 -23.55 58.53 45.99
CA ALA A 438 -24.15 57.23 46.21
C ALA A 438 -24.71 56.66 44.89
N LEU A 439 -23.88 55.89 44.18
CA LEU A 439 -24.29 55.18 42.96
C LEU A 439 -24.88 53.81 43.33
N LEU A 440 -26.15 53.57 43.02
CA LEU A 440 -26.73 52.24 43.06
C LEU A 440 -26.73 51.58 41.68
N ALA A 441 -26.57 50.27 41.69
CA ALA A 441 -26.69 49.40 40.53
C ALA A 441 -28.16 49.21 40.15
N LEU A 442 -28.45 49.35 38.85
CA LEU A 442 -29.72 48.94 38.24
C LEU A 442 -29.42 47.79 37.27
N ASN A 443 -28.85 46.71 37.80
CA ASN A 443 -28.54 45.48 37.06
C ASN A 443 -29.78 44.57 37.03
N SER A 444 -29.88 43.67 36.03
CA SER A 444 -30.99 42.70 35.92
C SER A 444 -32.34 43.41 35.81
N LEU A 445 -32.50 44.17 34.71
CA LEU A 445 -33.77 44.75 34.28
C LEU A 445 -34.19 44.09 32.97
N ASN A 446 -34.92 42.98 33.09
CA ASN A 446 -35.18 42.10 31.97
C ASN A 446 -36.45 42.51 31.21
N HIS A 447 -36.46 42.19 29.91
CA HIS A 447 -37.61 42.35 29.04
C HIS A 447 -37.65 41.18 28.05
N TRP A 448 -38.69 40.35 28.14
CA TRP A 448 -39.06 39.37 27.11
C TRP A 448 -40.51 39.54 26.65
N ASN A 449 -40.77 39.34 25.36
CA ASN A 449 -42.15 39.34 24.82
C ASN A 449 -42.93 38.06 25.17
N GLY A 450 -42.22 37.01 25.58
CA GLY A 450 -42.76 35.78 26.13
C GLY A 450 -41.75 34.65 26.08
N ALA A 451 -41.86 33.71 27.02
CA ALA A 451 -40.89 32.64 27.21
C ALA A 451 -40.65 31.83 25.93
N SER A 452 -39.37 31.56 25.62
CA SER A 452 -38.96 30.74 24.49
C SER A 452 -39.27 29.26 24.71
N TYR A 453 -39.60 28.54 23.62
CA TYR A 453 -39.73 27.09 23.59
C TYR A 453 -39.40 26.54 22.20
N VAL A 454 -39.25 25.23 22.11
CA VAL A 454 -39.38 24.47 20.86
C VAL A 454 -40.55 23.51 21.00
N GLU A 455 -41.23 23.21 19.90
CA GLU A 455 -42.30 22.22 19.93
C GLU A 455 -41.70 20.81 20.01
N ASN A 456 -42.35 19.94 20.79
CA ASN A 456 -41.97 18.53 20.92
C ASN A 456 -42.47 17.68 19.72
N ASP A 457 -42.93 18.32 18.65
CA ASP A 457 -43.29 17.66 17.39
C ASP A 457 -42.01 17.39 16.58
N LYS A 458 -41.93 16.23 15.91
CA LYS A 458 -40.72 15.82 15.18
C LYS A 458 -40.90 16.09 13.69
N PRO A 459 -39.87 16.58 12.98
CA PRO A 459 -39.93 16.70 11.53
C PRO A 459 -40.06 15.32 10.88
N ARG A 460 -40.68 15.28 9.69
CA ARG A 460 -40.53 14.15 8.77
C ARG A 460 -39.05 13.99 8.43
N ALA A 461 -38.58 12.75 8.34
CA ALA A 461 -37.23 12.46 7.86
C ALA A 461 -37.00 13.09 6.48
N LEU A 462 -35.92 13.85 6.33
CA LEU A 462 -35.58 14.53 5.08
C LEU A 462 -35.28 13.49 4.00
N VAL A 463 -35.88 13.66 2.82
CA VAL A 463 -35.53 12.89 1.61
C VAL A 463 -34.62 13.74 0.73
N VAL A 464 -33.58 13.11 0.20
CA VAL A 464 -32.58 13.72 -0.69
C VAL A 464 -32.28 12.80 -1.87
N GLU A 465 -31.79 13.34 -2.98
CA GLU A 465 -31.33 12.55 -4.13
C GLU A 465 -29.98 13.00 -4.70
N ALA A 466 -29.28 12.03 -5.28
CA ALA A 466 -27.98 12.17 -5.93
C ALA A 466 -27.79 11.02 -6.93
N LYS A 467 -26.63 10.96 -7.59
CA LYS A 467 -26.24 9.83 -8.45
C LYS A 467 -25.49 8.73 -7.70
N ASP A 468 -25.80 7.48 -8.05
CA ASP A 468 -25.00 6.31 -7.69
C ASP A 468 -23.77 6.13 -8.62
N SER A 469 -22.98 5.08 -8.38
CA SER A 469 -21.81 4.70 -9.19
C SER A 469 -22.09 4.47 -10.68
N ASP A 470 -23.34 4.16 -11.03
CA ASP A 470 -23.77 3.79 -12.37
C ASP A 470 -24.46 4.97 -13.11
N GLY A 471 -24.68 6.09 -12.41
CA GLY A 471 -25.32 7.31 -12.92
C GLY A 471 -26.85 7.36 -12.77
N ASN A 472 -27.46 6.38 -12.10
CA ASN A 472 -28.89 6.40 -11.79
C ASN A 472 -29.16 7.44 -10.69
N THR A 473 -30.33 8.08 -10.73
CA THR A 473 -30.78 8.87 -9.58
C THR A 473 -31.24 7.92 -8.49
N VAL A 474 -30.63 8.00 -7.31
CA VAL A 474 -31.02 7.26 -6.10
C VAL A 474 -31.38 8.24 -4.99
N ARG A 475 -32.25 7.79 -4.08
CA ARG A 475 -32.72 8.58 -2.94
C ARG A 475 -32.19 8.02 -1.63
N GLY A 476 -31.94 8.93 -0.69
CA GLY A 476 -31.58 8.61 0.68
C GLY A 476 -32.44 9.39 1.67
N THR A 477 -32.44 8.94 2.92
CA THR A 477 -33.29 9.48 3.98
C THR A 477 -32.48 9.83 5.23
N TRP A 478 -32.83 10.91 5.93
CA TRP A 478 -32.23 11.27 7.22
C TRP A 478 -33.27 11.73 8.25
N ASP A 479 -33.32 11.04 9.39
CA ASP A 479 -34.11 11.45 10.56
C ASP A 479 -33.16 12.02 11.65
N PRO A 480 -33.26 13.33 11.98
CA PRO A 480 -32.43 13.96 13.03
C PRO A 480 -32.72 13.45 14.46
N TYR A 481 -33.80 12.68 14.65
CA TYR A 481 -34.29 12.17 15.93
C TYR A 481 -34.48 10.65 15.95
N ALA A 482 -33.79 9.93 15.04
CA ALA A 482 -33.73 8.46 15.02
C ALA A 482 -33.11 7.85 16.29
N ASP A 483 -32.34 8.65 17.04
CA ASP A 483 -31.83 8.31 18.39
C ASP A 483 -32.92 8.30 19.48
N GLY A 484 -34.15 8.64 19.12
CA GLY A 484 -35.30 8.74 20.02
C GLY A 484 -35.40 10.08 20.77
N SER A 485 -34.39 10.95 20.70
CA SER A 485 -34.42 12.26 21.35
C SER A 485 -35.50 13.17 20.75
N ASN A 486 -35.86 14.25 21.44
CA ASN A 486 -36.81 15.26 20.96
C ASN A 486 -36.08 16.57 20.64
N PRO A 487 -36.72 17.53 19.94
CA PRO A 487 -36.25 18.91 19.91
C PRO A 487 -36.17 19.49 21.32
N THR A 488 -35.08 20.19 21.64
CA THR A 488 -34.87 20.84 22.94
C THR A 488 -34.19 22.19 22.78
N LEU A 489 -34.36 23.06 23.79
CA LEU A 489 -33.48 24.20 24.02
C LEU A 489 -32.30 23.79 24.91
N ASP A 490 -31.18 24.47 24.75
CA ASP A 490 -30.06 24.52 25.68
C ASP A 490 -29.87 25.98 26.09
N GLY A 491 -30.31 26.33 27.31
CA GLY A 491 -30.50 27.73 27.70
C GLY A 491 -31.43 28.46 26.73
N ALA A 492 -30.93 29.53 26.12
CA ALA A 492 -31.59 30.28 25.06
C ALA A 492 -31.01 30.02 23.64
N ASP A 493 -30.35 28.88 23.41
CA ASP A 493 -29.99 28.36 22.09
C ASP A 493 -30.85 27.12 21.73
N VAL A 494 -31.04 26.85 20.43
CA VAL A 494 -31.70 25.62 19.96
C VAL A 494 -30.68 24.50 19.77
N VAL A 495 -31.03 23.26 20.18
CA VAL A 495 -30.16 22.10 19.94
C VAL A 495 -30.29 21.64 18.49
N VAL A 496 -29.32 22.01 17.68
CA VAL A 496 -29.18 21.59 16.27
C VAL A 496 -28.75 20.13 16.19
N LYS A 497 -29.32 19.38 15.23
CA LYS A 497 -28.87 18.03 14.85
C LYS A 497 -28.11 18.07 13.52
N SER A 498 -27.17 17.16 13.33
CA SER A 498 -26.43 16.97 12.07
C SER A 498 -26.25 15.50 11.72
N GLY A 499 -26.02 15.19 10.45
CA GLY A 499 -25.82 13.82 9.98
C GLY A 499 -25.65 13.71 8.46
N LYS A 500 -25.98 12.53 7.92
CA LYS A 500 -25.97 12.21 6.50
C LYS A 500 -27.21 11.38 6.15
N ALA A 501 -27.59 11.36 4.88
CA ALA A 501 -28.64 10.47 4.41
C ALA A 501 -28.16 9.02 4.29
N ASP A 502 -29.03 8.09 4.70
CA ASP A 502 -28.90 6.67 4.42
C ASP A 502 -29.46 6.38 3.01
N PHE A 503 -28.62 5.86 2.12
CA PHE A 503 -28.96 5.41 0.76
C PHE A 503 -29.11 3.87 0.66
N GLY A 504 -29.12 3.17 1.80
CA GLY A 504 -29.20 1.72 1.88
C GLY A 504 -27.95 1.05 1.29
N SER A 505 -28.12 0.39 0.14
CA SER A 505 -27.05 -0.35 -0.54
C SER A 505 -26.46 0.37 -1.75
N ALA A 506 -26.90 1.59 -2.08
CA ALA A 506 -26.39 2.33 -3.23
C ALA A 506 -25.07 3.05 -2.89
N GLU A 507 -24.01 2.85 -3.70
CA GLU A 507 -22.77 3.60 -3.55
C GLU A 507 -22.91 5.01 -4.13
N VAL A 508 -23.19 5.97 -3.26
CA VAL A 508 -23.32 7.39 -3.60
C VAL A 508 -22.06 8.15 -3.19
N TYR A 509 -21.50 8.95 -4.10
CA TYR A 509 -20.37 9.83 -3.81
C TYR A 509 -20.75 11.29 -4.11
N ILE A 510 -20.91 12.10 -3.06
CA ILE A 510 -21.28 13.51 -3.16
C ILE A 510 -20.04 14.39 -3.37
N ASP A 511 -20.09 15.23 -4.40
CA ASP A 511 -19.15 16.31 -4.70
C ASP A 511 -19.81 17.40 -5.58
N ALA A 512 -19.04 18.40 -6.04
CA ALA A 512 -19.55 19.48 -6.88
C ALA A 512 -20.03 19.05 -8.30
N SER A 513 -19.72 17.82 -8.74
CA SER A 513 -20.22 17.22 -9.99
C SER A 513 -21.43 16.30 -9.76
N ASN A 514 -21.58 15.78 -8.54
CA ASN A 514 -22.73 15.00 -8.09
C ASN A 514 -23.33 15.61 -6.79
N PRO A 515 -23.96 16.80 -6.89
CA PRO A 515 -24.46 17.50 -5.71
C PRO A 515 -25.68 16.83 -5.09
N LEU A 516 -25.73 16.81 -3.76
CA LEU A 516 -26.89 16.32 -3.00
C LEU A 516 -28.03 17.33 -3.06
N LYS A 517 -29.19 16.92 -3.60
CA LYS A 517 -30.41 17.76 -3.70
C LYS A 517 -31.46 17.33 -2.69
N ILE A 518 -32.29 18.27 -2.24
CA ILE A 518 -33.45 17.98 -1.40
C ILE A 518 -34.63 17.55 -2.28
N VAL A 519 -35.36 16.54 -1.81
CA VAL A 519 -36.70 16.20 -2.32
C VAL A 519 -37.70 16.79 -1.34
N ALA A 520 -38.31 17.91 -1.70
CA ALA A 520 -39.43 18.47 -0.97
C ALA A 520 -40.61 17.48 -1.02
N GLN A 521 -41.27 17.25 0.11
CA GLN A 521 -42.37 16.31 0.27
C GLN A 521 -43.58 17.03 0.86
N LYS A 522 -44.66 17.10 0.10
CA LYS A 522 -45.88 17.79 0.48
C LYS A 522 -46.98 16.80 0.81
N ALA A 523 -47.47 16.87 2.04
CA ALA A 523 -48.49 15.99 2.59
C ALA A 523 -49.88 16.64 2.55
N THR A 524 -50.88 15.85 2.20
CA THR A 524 -52.30 16.27 2.21
C THR A 524 -53.17 15.22 2.91
N TRP A 525 -54.33 15.64 3.40
CA TRP A 525 -55.27 14.76 4.10
C TRP A 525 -56.07 13.92 3.08
N VAL A 526 -55.85 12.60 3.07
CA VAL A 526 -56.43 11.66 2.10
C VAL A 526 -56.74 10.33 2.80
N ASP A 527 -57.99 9.87 2.71
CA ASP A 527 -58.51 8.68 3.40
C ASP A 527 -58.20 8.66 4.92
N ASP A 528 -58.61 9.72 5.61
CA ASP A 528 -58.48 9.91 7.07
C ASP A 528 -57.05 9.85 7.65
N ALA A 529 -56.03 10.11 6.81
CA ALA A 529 -54.64 10.28 7.22
C ALA A 529 -53.92 11.32 6.36
N PHE A 530 -52.84 11.91 6.88
CA PHE A 530 -51.88 12.64 6.05
C PHE A 530 -51.03 11.68 5.23
N LYS A 531 -50.96 11.90 3.92
CA LYS A 531 -50.13 11.15 2.97
C LYS A 531 -49.30 12.12 2.15
N VAL A 532 -48.04 11.78 1.86
CA VAL A 532 -47.25 12.52 0.85
C VAL A 532 -47.92 12.30 -0.50
N THR A 533 -48.31 13.39 -1.16
CA THR A 533 -49.06 13.37 -2.44
C THR A 533 -48.33 14.07 -3.58
N GLU A 534 -47.30 14.85 -3.26
CA GLU A 534 -46.45 15.57 -4.20
C GLU A 534 -45.01 15.53 -3.67
N GLU A 535 -44.06 15.18 -4.55
CA GLU A 535 -42.63 15.18 -4.27
C GLU A 535 -41.90 15.93 -5.38
N THR A 536 -41.10 16.93 -5.01
CA THR A 536 -40.45 17.84 -5.95
C THR A 536 -38.99 18.01 -5.58
N VAL A 537 -38.08 17.79 -6.54
CA VAL A 537 -36.65 18.06 -6.34
C VAL A 537 -36.43 19.56 -6.37
N VAL A 538 -35.76 20.10 -5.35
CA VAL A 538 -35.49 21.54 -5.19
C VAL A 538 -33.98 21.81 -5.26
N ASP A 539 -33.61 23.00 -5.73
CA ASP A 539 -32.22 23.46 -5.82
C ASP A 539 -31.80 24.25 -4.56
N GLU A 540 -32.77 24.62 -3.73
CA GLU A 540 -32.61 25.31 -2.45
C GLU A 540 -31.89 24.43 -1.42
N THR A 541 -30.79 24.95 -0.87
CA THR A 541 -30.00 24.28 0.17
C THR A 541 -30.64 24.30 1.56
N THR A 542 -31.76 25.01 1.74
CA THR A 542 -32.49 25.11 3.01
C THR A 542 -33.99 25.07 2.76
N VAL A 543 -34.71 24.27 3.55
CA VAL A 543 -36.18 24.11 3.47
C VAL A 543 -36.80 24.13 4.87
N ASN A 544 -38.04 24.58 4.98
CA ASN A 544 -38.84 24.48 6.18
C ASN A 544 -39.35 23.04 6.40
N ALA A 545 -39.53 22.64 7.65
CA ALA A 545 -40.30 21.46 8.04
C ALA A 545 -41.56 21.90 8.80
N SER A 546 -42.72 21.39 8.40
CA SER A 546 -44.00 21.62 9.09
C SER A 546 -44.18 20.64 10.26
N GLY A 547 -45.05 21.02 11.20
CA GLY A 547 -45.63 20.13 12.18
C GLY A 547 -46.84 19.39 11.61
N GLY A 548 -47.62 18.79 12.52
CA GLY A 548 -48.83 18.05 12.18
C GLY A 548 -49.94 18.86 11.47
N GLY A 549 -49.93 20.19 11.47
CA GLY A 549 -50.95 21.02 10.80
C GLY A 549 -50.95 20.85 9.27
N ASN A 550 -49.76 20.73 8.68
CA ASN A 550 -49.55 20.43 7.25
C ASN A 550 -48.96 19.01 7.04
N GLY A 551 -49.24 18.08 7.96
CA GLY A 551 -48.91 16.66 7.82
C GLY A 551 -47.41 16.35 7.78
N HIS A 552 -46.59 17.17 8.45
CA HIS A 552 -45.12 17.12 8.41
C HIS A 552 -44.58 17.22 6.98
N SER A 553 -45.03 18.23 6.24
CA SER A 553 -44.48 18.59 4.93
C SER A 553 -43.08 19.18 5.07
N VAL A 554 -42.26 19.05 4.02
CA VAL A 554 -40.90 19.58 3.94
C VAL A 554 -40.72 20.27 2.60
N GLY A 555 -40.35 21.55 2.58
CA GLY A 555 -40.35 22.37 1.36
C GLY A 555 -40.03 23.84 1.61
N THR A 556 -40.11 24.66 0.56
CA THR A 556 -39.78 26.09 0.62
C THR A 556 -40.93 26.96 1.12
N GLU A 557 -42.11 26.40 1.41
CA GLU A 557 -43.25 27.15 1.92
C GLU A 557 -43.09 27.56 3.41
N ASP A 558 -43.54 28.76 3.75
CA ASP A 558 -43.83 29.14 5.14
C ASP A 558 -45.15 28.48 5.58
N TYR A 559 -45.05 27.22 6.03
CA TYR A 559 -46.20 26.42 6.47
C TYR A 559 -47.01 27.13 7.56
N THR A 560 -48.32 27.23 7.33
CA THR A 560 -49.27 27.82 8.28
C THR A 560 -50.45 26.89 8.53
N PHE A 561 -51.00 26.95 9.74
CA PHE A 561 -52.20 26.24 10.16
C PHE A 561 -53.02 27.15 11.07
N ASN A 562 -54.32 27.28 10.83
CA ASN A 562 -55.21 28.23 11.55
C ASN A 562 -54.64 29.66 11.65
N ASN A 563 -54.02 30.16 10.57
CA ASN A 563 -53.33 31.46 10.49
C ASN A 563 -52.12 31.64 11.44
N GLN A 564 -51.52 30.55 11.93
CA GLN A 564 -50.30 30.55 12.75
C GLN A 564 -49.18 29.75 12.07
N SER A 565 -47.91 30.00 12.46
CA SER A 565 -46.73 29.31 11.90
C SER A 565 -46.67 27.84 12.32
N ASP A 566 -46.98 26.94 11.39
CA ASP A 566 -46.85 25.48 11.53
C ASP A 566 -45.42 24.98 11.24
N VAL A 567 -44.50 25.85 10.80
CA VAL A 567 -43.07 25.52 10.71
C VAL A 567 -42.51 25.20 12.11
N ILE A 568 -41.92 24.01 12.27
CA ILE A 568 -41.30 23.51 13.52
C ILE A 568 -39.77 23.54 13.50
N GLY A 569 -39.16 23.75 12.33
CA GLY A 569 -37.72 23.88 12.13
C GLY A 569 -37.38 23.96 10.65
N SER A 570 -36.09 23.94 10.35
CA SER A 570 -35.59 23.88 8.97
C SER A 570 -34.52 22.81 8.81
N TYR A 571 -34.50 22.21 7.61
CA TYR A 571 -33.40 21.39 7.14
C TYR A 571 -32.45 22.22 6.29
N THR A 572 -31.16 21.95 6.39
CA THR A 572 -30.12 22.51 5.52
C THR A 572 -29.20 21.40 5.02
N VAL A 573 -28.83 21.47 3.73
CA VAL A 573 -27.88 20.57 3.07
C VAL A 573 -26.65 21.35 2.60
N ASP A 574 -25.46 20.83 2.90
CA ASP A 574 -24.28 21.13 2.09
C ASP A 574 -24.28 20.16 0.90
N ALA A 575 -24.65 20.69 -0.26
CA ALA A 575 -24.78 19.92 -1.50
C ALA A 575 -23.45 19.29 -1.96
N THR A 576 -22.30 19.72 -1.45
CA THR A 576 -20.97 19.28 -1.90
C THR A 576 -20.27 18.31 -0.96
N SER A 577 -20.46 18.42 0.36
CA SER A 577 -19.99 17.40 1.31
C SER A 577 -21.02 16.29 1.53
N GLY A 578 -22.32 16.58 1.35
CA GLY A 578 -23.42 15.68 1.68
C GLY A 578 -23.86 15.76 3.15
N VAL A 579 -23.38 16.75 3.89
CA VAL A 579 -23.78 17.02 5.28
C VAL A 579 -25.20 17.56 5.33
N LEU A 580 -25.98 17.01 6.26
CA LEU A 580 -27.34 17.45 6.57
C LEU A 580 -27.39 18.03 7.99
N ARG A 581 -28.19 19.07 8.18
CA ARG A 581 -28.49 19.71 9.47
C ARG A 581 -29.99 19.92 9.63
N TYR A 582 -30.46 19.84 10.88
CA TYR A 582 -31.81 20.23 11.29
C TYR A 582 -31.74 21.21 12.44
N THR A 583 -32.35 22.37 12.27
CA THR A 583 -32.41 23.45 13.25
C THR A 583 -33.86 23.62 13.70
N PRO A 584 -34.21 23.28 14.96
CA PRO A 584 -35.54 23.55 15.51
C PRO A 584 -35.89 25.04 15.46
N LYS A 585 -37.15 25.37 15.16
CA LYS A 585 -37.64 26.76 15.21
C LYS A 585 -37.94 27.11 16.66
N MET A 586 -37.15 28.02 17.24
CA MET A 586 -37.50 28.63 18.52
C MET A 586 -38.79 29.44 18.36
N LYS A 587 -39.86 28.96 19.00
CA LYS A 587 -41.11 29.69 19.13
C LYS A 587 -41.12 30.41 20.49
N HIS A 588 -42.00 31.40 20.62
CA HIS A 588 -42.13 32.19 21.83
C HIS A 588 -43.61 32.29 22.21
N GLN A 589 -43.87 32.46 23.50
CA GLN A 589 -45.20 32.79 23.98
C GLN A 589 -45.51 34.28 23.72
N ASN A 590 -46.78 34.67 23.82
CA ASN A 590 -47.22 36.06 23.66
C ASN A 590 -47.58 36.69 25.03
N THR A 591 -46.85 36.31 26.09
CA THR A 591 -47.05 36.80 27.46
C THR A 591 -45.80 37.57 27.86
N PRO A 592 -45.77 38.90 27.71
CA PRO A 592 -44.58 39.69 28.00
C PRO A 592 -44.32 39.79 29.50
N HIS A 593 -43.06 40.07 29.82
CA HIS A 593 -42.55 40.40 31.15
C HIS A 593 -41.55 41.53 31.01
N ILE A 594 -41.74 42.61 31.77
CA ILE A 594 -40.89 43.81 31.71
C ILE A 594 -40.66 44.35 33.13
N GLU A 595 -39.40 44.60 33.45
CA GLU A 595 -38.94 45.13 34.73
C GLU A 595 -38.47 46.59 34.60
N TYR A 596 -38.85 47.42 35.58
CA TYR A 596 -38.58 48.85 35.60
C TYR A 596 -38.19 49.30 37.01
N VAL A 597 -37.38 50.35 37.07
CA VAL A 597 -37.20 51.13 38.31
C VAL A 597 -37.63 52.57 38.06
N ASN A 598 -38.62 53.06 38.81
CA ASN A 598 -38.90 54.50 38.88
C ASN A 598 -37.86 55.15 39.78
N ILE A 599 -37.07 56.06 39.21
CA ILE A 599 -36.02 56.77 39.96
C ILE A 599 -36.42 58.19 40.40
N GLY A 600 -37.60 58.69 40.00
CA GLY A 600 -38.06 60.04 40.34
C GLY A 600 -37.06 61.14 39.95
N ASP A 601 -36.68 61.97 40.92
CA ASP A 601 -35.69 63.06 40.77
C ASP A 601 -34.23 62.61 40.95
N ASN A 602 -33.96 61.30 41.07
CA ASN A 602 -32.59 60.79 41.06
C ASN A 602 -32.01 60.79 39.63
N GLU A 603 -30.68 60.76 39.52
CA GLU A 603 -29.98 60.95 38.25
C GLU A 603 -29.58 59.60 37.62
N PHE A 604 -30.14 59.28 36.44
CA PHE A 604 -29.78 58.07 35.71
C PHE A 604 -28.39 58.17 35.06
N ILE A 605 -27.61 57.10 35.17
CA ILE A 605 -26.35 56.92 34.44
C ILE A 605 -26.52 55.73 33.49
N LYS A 606 -26.75 56.06 32.22
CA LYS A 606 -26.68 55.13 31.09
C LYS A 606 -25.30 54.49 31.01
N LEU A 607 -25.26 53.19 30.71
CA LEU A 607 -24.04 52.46 30.37
C LEU A 607 -23.93 52.27 28.85
N PRO A 608 -22.71 52.33 28.27
CA PRO A 608 -22.48 52.05 26.85
C PRO A 608 -23.04 50.70 26.43
N ASN A 609 -23.68 50.69 25.25
CA ASN A 609 -24.33 49.54 24.61
C ASN A 609 -25.37 48.77 25.47
N SER A 610 -25.74 49.29 26.65
CA SER A 610 -26.84 48.73 27.45
C SER A 610 -28.19 48.91 26.74
N SER A 611 -29.03 47.87 26.84
CA SER A 611 -30.43 47.86 26.43
C SER A 611 -31.32 48.76 27.32
N VAL A 612 -30.90 48.98 28.57
CA VAL A 612 -31.64 49.77 29.58
C VAL A 612 -31.46 51.26 29.37
N ASP A 613 -32.55 52.01 29.34
CA ASP A 613 -32.54 53.49 29.24
C ASP A 613 -33.60 54.14 30.13
N GLN A 614 -33.57 55.47 30.27
CA GLN A 614 -34.57 56.23 31.03
C GLN A 614 -35.59 56.91 30.13
N ASP A 615 -36.88 56.68 30.39
CA ASP A 615 -37.94 57.58 29.95
C ASP A 615 -37.91 58.86 30.81
N ALA A 616 -37.42 59.94 30.21
CA ALA A 616 -37.28 61.23 30.89
C ALA A 616 -38.61 61.85 31.37
N SER A 617 -39.76 61.39 30.86
CA SER A 617 -41.10 61.88 31.20
C SER A 617 -41.75 61.10 32.36
N THR A 618 -41.61 59.77 32.39
CA THR A 618 -42.16 58.91 33.46
C THR A 618 -41.17 58.60 34.58
N LYS A 619 -39.88 58.89 34.38
CA LYS A 619 -38.73 58.55 35.25
C LYS A 619 -38.47 57.05 35.41
N LEU A 620 -39.13 56.22 34.61
CA LEU A 620 -38.88 54.78 34.53
C LEU A 620 -37.54 54.50 33.81
N VAL A 621 -36.75 53.62 34.42
CA VAL A 621 -35.53 53.04 33.84
C VAL A 621 -35.81 51.56 33.53
N TYR A 622 -35.70 51.17 32.26
CA TYR A 622 -36.03 49.82 31.76
C TYR A 622 -35.44 49.56 30.37
N SER A 623 -35.45 48.29 29.91
CA SER A 623 -35.16 47.99 28.51
C SER A 623 -36.40 48.21 27.64
N LYS A 624 -36.35 49.19 26.73
CA LYS A 624 -37.52 49.55 25.88
C LYS A 624 -37.90 48.44 24.91
N ASP A 625 -36.91 47.86 24.26
CA ASP A 625 -37.05 46.73 23.36
C ASP A 625 -36.58 45.46 24.11
N GLN A 626 -36.95 44.25 23.67
CA GLN A 626 -36.65 43.03 24.43
C GLN A 626 -35.13 42.76 24.48
N ASN A 627 -34.64 42.25 25.62
CA ASN A 627 -33.21 42.00 25.86
C ASN A 627 -32.88 40.55 26.26
N GLN A 628 -33.88 39.65 26.31
CA GLN A 628 -33.71 38.27 26.76
C GLN A 628 -33.16 37.33 25.67
N TYR A 629 -33.56 37.51 24.39
CA TYR A 629 -33.33 36.52 23.33
C TYR A 629 -32.74 37.11 22.04
N MET A 630 -31.61 36.58 21.59
CA MET A 630 -30.98 36.97 20.30
C MET A 630 -31.86 36.63 19.09
N SER A 631 -32.67 35.58 19.20
CA SER A 631 -33.68 35.17 18.20
C SER A 631 -34.80 36.20 17.98
N GLN A 632 -34.96 37.16 18.90
CA GLN A 632 -35.85 38.32 18.78
C GLN A 632 -35.08 39.66 18.66
N GLY A 633 -33.78 39.63 18.35
CA GLY A 633 -32.97 40.82 18.07
C GLY A 633 -32.20 41.42 19.24
N ALA A 634 -32.09 40.73 20.38
CA ALA A 634 -31.16 41.14 21.44
C ALA A 634 -29.69 40.89 21.03
N THR A 635 -28.74 41.66 21.57
CA THR A 635 -27.30 41.48 21.31
C THR A 635 -26.74 40.24 22.01
N PHE A 636 -27.27 39.94 23.19
CA PHE A 636 -26.90 38.80 24.02
C PHE A 636 -28.17 38.05 24.44
N ASN A 637 -28.08 36.73 24.61
CA ASN A 637 -29.08 35.99 25.38
C ASN A 637 -28.92 36.34 26.86
N ALA A 638 -30.00 36.41 27.63
CA ALA A 638 -29.94 36.53 29.09
C ALA A 638 -29.54 35.19 29.72
N ASP A 639 -30.21 34.11 29.34
CA ASP A 639 -29.92 32.74 29.75
C ASP A 639 -28.64 32.22 29.08
N SER A 640 -27.79 31.51 29.84
CA SER A 640 -26.58 30.85 29.30
C SER A 640 -26.92 29.49 28.68
N SER A 641 -26.36 29.18 27.52
CA SER A 641 -26.33 27.81 26.96
C SER A 641 -24.99 27.13 27.29
N SER A 642 -24.78 25.89 26.81
CA SER A 642 -23.47 25.24 26.87
C SER A 642 -22.41 25.96 26.01
N GLU A 643 -22.84 26.70 24.98
CA GLU A 643 -21.97 27.41 24.05
C GLU A 643 -21.86 28.91 24.29
N THR A 644 -22.96 29.61 24.62
CA THR A 644 -22.98 31.07 24.77
C THR A 644 -23.17 31.49 26.23
N LYS A 645 -22.39 32.48 26.67
CA LYS A 645 -22.52 33.02 28.02
C LYS A 645 -23.63 34.07 28.06
N GLY A 646 -24.68 33.77 28.80
CA GLY A 646 -25.80 34.69 29.00
C GLY A 646 -25.39 35.93 29.79
N TRP A 647 -26.07 37.06 29.54
CA TRP A 647 -25.76 38.33 30.20
C TRP A 647 -26.27 38.39 31.64
N ASP A 648 -27.39 37.74 31.95
CA ASP A 648 -28.09 37.85 33.24
C ASP A 648 -27.53 36.86 34.30
N ASP A 649 -26.22 36.97 34.53
CA ASP A 649 -25.51 36.32 35.62
C ASP A 649 -24.63 37.38 36.29
N PRO A 650 -24.66 37.53 37.64
CA PRO A 650 -23.78 38.43 38.39
C PRO A 650 -22.27 38.31 38.09
N LYS A 651 -21.83 37.24 37.41
CA LYS A 651 -20.44 36.97 36.99
C LYS A 651 -20.23 37.05 35.47
N SER A 652 -21.25 37.44 34.70
CA SER A 652 -21.12 37.64 33.26
C SER A 652 -20.37 38.94 32.94
N PRO A 653 -19.39 38.95 32.02
CA PRO A 653 -18.80 40.19 31.52
C PRO A 653 -19.83 41.07 30.80
N TYR A 654 -20.96 40.48 30.38
CA TYR A 654 -22.03 41.14 29.64
C TYR A 654 -23.16 41.69 30.52
N LEU A 655 -23.09 41.56 31.85
CA LEU A 655 -24.15 41.98 32.79
C LEU A 655 -24.56 43.46 32.66
N TYR A 656 -23.67 44.30 32.11
CA TYR A 656 -23.97 45.70 31.76
C TYR A 656 -25.13 45.83 30.75
N TYR A 657 -25.41 44.80 29.95
CA TYR A 657 -26.34 44.86 28.84
C TYR A 657 -27.79 45.04 29.29
N GLY A 658 -28.22 44.36 30.35
CA GLY A 658 -29.47 44.63 31.06
C GLY A 658 -29.25 45.50 32.31
N GLY A 659 -28.28 46.43 32.24
CA GLY A 659 -27.76 47.16 33.40
C GLY A 659 -27.70 48.68 33.23
N GLY A 660 -27.84 49.38 34.34
CA GLY A 660 -27.65 50.82 34.46
C GLY A 660 -27.14 51.21 35.85
N ALA A 661 -27.08 52.50 36.14
CA ALA A 661 -26.87 53.01 37.49
C ALA A 661 -27.76 54.23 37.78
N VAL A 662 -27.98 54.49 39.07
CA VAL A 662 -28.66 55.69 39.56
C VAL A 662 -27.81 56.36 40.63
N LEU A 663 -27.57 57.66 40.46
CA LEU A 663 -27.00 58.53 41.48
C LEU A 663 -28.13 59.09 42.35
N LEU A 664 -28.19 58.62 43.59
CA LEU A 664 -29.18 59.05 44.57
C LEU A 664 -29.02 60.54 44.92
N LYS A 665 -30.12 61.29 44.78
CA LYS A 665 -30.31 62.68 45.22
C LYS A 665 -31.31 62.75 46.38
N ASN A 666 -32.34 61.91 46.30
CA ASN A 666 -33.21 61.49 47.40
C ASN A 666 -32.92 60.02 47.74
N ASN A 667 -33.70 59.41 48.62
CA ASN A 667 -33.53 58.02 49.06
C ASN A 667 -34.69 57.07 48.65
N HIS A 668 -35.53 57.49 47.70
CA HIS A 668 -36.73 56.78 47.25
C HIS A 668 -36.52 56.12 45.88
N LEU A 669 -36.98 54.88 45.73
CA LEU A 669 -37.10 54.17 44.45
C LEU A 669 -38.42 53.39 44.41
N GLU A 670 -38.97 53.15 43.22
CA GLU A 670 -40.04 52.15 43.03
C GLU A 670 -39.59 51.04 42.09
N PHE A 671 -39.64 49.80 42.57
CA PHE A 671 -39.37 48.60 41.79
C PHE A 671 -40.69 48.08 41.23
N ILE A 672 -40.75 47.94 39.90
CA ILE A 672 -41.97 47.71 39.15
C ILE A 672 -41.75 46.53 38.19
N VAL A 673 -42.68 45.59 38.14
CA VAL A 673 -42.70 44.53 37.13
C VAL A 673 -44.10 44.41 36.54
N LYS A 674 -44.19 44.29 35.21
CA LYS A 674 -45.46 44.11 34.49
C LYS A 674 -45.43 42.83 33.66
N GLY A 675 -46.52 42.07 33.74
CA GLY A 675 -46.69 40.81 33.01
C GLY A 675 -46.32 39.58 33.83
N ALA A 676 -46.38 38.40 33.22
CA ALA A 676 -46.07 37.13 33.86
C ALA A 676 -44.79 36.55 33.26
N ASN A 677 -44.00 35.84 34.05
CA ASN A 677 -42.76 35.25 33.55
C ASN A 677 -43.03 34.26 32.38
N ALA A 678 -44.18 33.60 32.37
CA ALA A 678 -44.73 32.82 31.25
C ALA A 678 -46.26 32.73 31.31
N THR A 679 -46.90 32.26 30.24
CA THR A 679 -48.36 32.11 30.14
C THR A 679 -48.94 31.25 31.27
N GLY A 680 -49.78 31.85 32.13
CA GLY A 680 -50.45 31.17 33.25
C GLY A 680 -49.66 31.13 34.56
N GLU A 681 -48.42 31.62 34.56
CA GLU A 681 -47.54 31.64 35.73
C GLU A 681 -47.68 32.93 36.55
N ALA A 682 -47.00 32.98 37.70
CA ALA A 682 -46.90 34.17 38.51
C ALA A 682 -46.06 35.28 37.83
N THR A 683 -46.30 36.52 38.25
CA THR A 683 -45.38 37.65 38.11
C THR A 683 -44.34 37.54 39.24
N LEU A 684 -43.06 37.61 38.90
CA LEU A 684 -41.95 37.50 39.85
C LEU A 684 -40.85 38.50 39.51
N TYR A 685 -40.41 39.29 40.48
CA TYR A 685 -39.27 40.20 40.33
C TYR A 685 -38.36 40.14 41.56
N TRP A 686 -37.09 39.80 41.31
CA TRP A 686 -36.00 39.92 42.27
C TRP A 686 -35.22 41.19 41.93
N PHE A 687 -35.06 42.09 42.89
CA PHE A 687 -34.26 43.30 42.72
C PHE A 687 -33.21 43.40 43.82
N SER A 688 -32.10 44.08 43.52
CA SER A 688 -30.98 44.26 44.46
C SER A 688 -30.60 45.74 44.62
N ILE A 689 -30.52 46.20 45.87
CA ILE A 689 -30.13 47.55 46.25
C ILE A 689 -28.67 47.48 46.69
N GLN A 690 -27.75 47.68 45.75
CA GLN A 690 -26.30 47.50 45.97
C GLN A 690 -25.46 48.51 45.16
N THR A 691 -24.18 48.62 45.50
CA THR A 691 -23.23 49.55 44.86
C THR A 691 -22.39 48.94 43.74
N ASN A 692 -22.54 47.64 43.45
CA ASN A 692 -21.82 46.94 42.37
C ASN A 692 -22.49 47.16 41.01
N VAL A 693 -22.39 48.38 40.49
CA VAL A 693 -22.86 48.72 39.13
C VAL A 693 -22.12 47.83 38.12
N ALA A 694 -22.87 47.12 37.28
CA ALA A 694 -22.32 46.28 36.23
C ALA A 694 -21.77 47.14 35.07
N PHE A 695 -20.64 47.81 35.27
CA PHE A 695 -19.96 48.53 34.19
C PHE A 695 -19.42 47.54 33.14
N PRO A 696 -19.40 47.90 31.83
CA PRO A 696 -18.71 47.12 30.82
C PRO A 696 -17.28 46.77 31.22
N GLN A 697 -16.95 45.47 31.19
CA GLN A 697 -15.62 44.93 31.48
C GLN A 697 -14.91 44.56 30.18
N ASP A 698 -13.59 44.34 30.23
CA ASP A 698 -12.89 43.78 29.08
C ASP A 698 -13.39 42.34 28.83
N PRO A 699 -13.97 42.01 27.64
CA PRO A 699 -14.39 40.65 27.32
C PRO A 699 -13.22 39.65 27.19
N GLY A 700 -11.97 40.12 27.17
CA GLY A 700 -10.77 39.30 27.18
C GLY A 700 -10.17 39.09 25.79
N GLU A 701 -9.82 37.84 25.49
CA GLU A 701 -9.29 37.42 24.19
C GLU A 701 -10.40 37.26 23.15
N GLU A 702 -10.10 37.55 21.89
CA GLU A 702 -11.02 37.35 20.77
C GLU A 702 -11.34 35.85 20.58
N PRO A 703 -12.61 35.46 20.31
CA PRO A 703 -12.94 34.09 19.94
C PRO A 703 -12.08 33.59 18.78
N VAL A 704 -11.54 32.38 18.91
CA VAL A 704 -10.74 31.76 17.83
C VAL A 704 -11.69 31.19 16.78
N LYS A 705 -11.48 31.56 15.50
CA LYS A 705 -12.23 30.97 14.39
C LYS A 705 -11.86 29.48 14.23
N PRO A 706 -12.84 28.56 14.09
CA PRO A 706 -12.54 27.16 13.84
C PRO A 706 -11.81 26.97 12.51
N THR A 707 -11.05 25.88 12.41
CA THR A 707 -10.28 25.53 11.20
C THR A 707 -11.10 24.65 10.29
N GLU A 708 -11.27 25.05 9.03
CA GLU A 708 -11.96 24.25 8.03
C GLU A 708 -11.14 22.97 7.70
N PRO A 709 -11.75 21.77 7.74
CA PRO A 709 -11.04 20.53 7.44
C PRO A 709 -10.66 20.48 5.95
N THR A 710 -9.56 19.79 5.64
CA THR A 710 -9.10 19.66 4.25
C THR A 710 -9.74 18.43 3.58
N PRO A 711 -10.39 18.57 2.41
CA PRO A 711 -10.98 17.43 1.71
C PRO A 711 -9.90 16.44 1.22
N PRO A 712 -10.16 15.12 1.27
CA PRO A 712 -9.21 14.12 0.80
C PRO A 712 -9.13 14.10 -0.72
N VAL A 713 -7.92 13.91 -1.25
CA VAL A 713 -7.68 13.77 -2.69
C VAL A 713 -8.19 12.40 -3.18
N LYS A 714 -8.98 12.41 -4.26
CA LYS A 714 -9.47 11.21 -4.95
C LYS A 714 -8.30 10.52 -5.66
N PRO A 715 -8.09 9.20 -5.50
CA PRO A 715 -7.05 8.51 -6.25
C PRO A 715 -7.41 8.46 -7.73
N GLU A 716 -6.44 8.71 -8.59
CA GLU A 716 -6.59 8.62 -10.03
C GLU A 716 -6.70 7.14 -10.46
N LYS A 717 -7.51 6.88 -11.49
CA LYS A 717 -7.67 5.53 -12.05
C LYS A 717 -6.40 5.15 -12.84
N PRO A 718 -5.77 3.99 -12.58
CA PRO A 718 -4.55 3.60 -13.26
C PRO A 718 -4.78 3.36 -14.76
N GLU A 719 -3.81 3.77 -15.58
CA GLU A 719 -3.70 3.29 -16.95
C GLU A 719 -3.26 1.83 -16.93
N LEU A 720 -4.00 0.96 -17.62
CA LEU A 720 -3.69 -0.46 -17.73
C LEU A 720 -2.82 -0.72 -18.95
N LEU A 721 -1.81 -1.59 -18.80
CA LEU A 721 -0.94 -2.02 -19.89
C LEU A 721 -1.74 -2.82 -20.92
N GLU A 722 -1.49 -2.59 -22.21
CA GLU A 722 -2.03 -3.43 -23.27
C GLU A 722 -1.49 -4.86 -23.11
N VAL A 723 -2.38 -5.85 -22.95
CA VAL A 723 -2.01 -7.24 -22.68
C VAL A 723 -1.58 -7.93 -23.98
N PRO A 724 -0.31 -8.33 -24.16
CA PRO A 724 0.15 -8.88 -25.43
C PRO A 724 -0.54 -10.21 -25.78
N ILE A 725 -0.93 -10.37 -27.05
CA ILE A 725 -1.51 -11.62 -27.55
C ILE A 725 -0.43 -12.72 -27.52
N VAL A 726 -0.73 -13.83 -26.85
CA VAL A 726 0.14 -15.02 -26.82
C VAL A 726 0.18 -15.63 -28.22
N LYS A 727 1.38 -15.93 -28.71
CA LYS A 727 1.58 -16.56 -30.03
C LYS A 727 1.17 -18.04 -29.98
N GLU A 728 0.94 -18.65 -31.14
CA GLU A 728 0.72 -20.09 -31.20
C GLU A 728 1.96 -20.87 -30.76
N ASN A 729 1.76 -21.97 -30.03
CA ASN A 729 2.85 -22.85 -29.60
C ASN A 729 3.33 -23.69 -30.81
N PRO A 730 4.60 -23.57 -31.25
CA PRO A 730 5.07 -24.25 -32.45
C PRO A 730 5.17 -25.76 -32.25
N ILE A 731 4.92 -26.51 -33.32
CA ILE A 731 5.03 -27.98 -33.33
C ILE A 731 6.49 -28.36 -33.62
N PRO A 732 7.12 -29.26 -32.82
CA PRO A 732 8.50 -29.69 -33.07
C PRO A 732 8.61 -30.50 -34.37
N PRO A 733 9.68 -30.30 -35.17
CA PRO A 733 9.86 -31.04 -36.41
C PRO A 733 10.11 -32.53 -36.15
N SER A 734 9.44 -33.39 -36.91
CA SER A 734 9.68 -34.83 -36.87
C SER A 734 11.12 -35.15 -37.27
N LYS A 735 11.79 -36.01 -36.49
CA LYS A 735 13.15 -36.48 -36.77
C LYS A 735 13.15 -37.28 -38.09
N PRO A 736 14.06 -37.00 -39.05
CA PRO A 736 14.09 -37.71 -40.32
C PRO A 736 14.60 -39.15 -40.19
N GLU A 737 14.14 -40.00 -41.09
CA GLU A 737 14.75 -41.30 -41.38
C GLU A 737 15.85 -41.12 -42.43
N TYR A 738 16.99 -41.78 -42.24
CA TYR A 738 18.13 -41.71 -43.15
C TYR A 738 18.23 -42.97 -44.00
N LYS A 739 18.66 -42.84 -45.26
CA LYS A 739 18.91 -43.98 -46.16
C LYS A 739 20.14 -44.75 -45.69
N ALA A 740 20.10 -46.08 -45.72
CA ALA A 740 21.24 -46.91 -45.38
C ALA A 740 22.39 -46.72 -46.39
N VAL A 741 23.60 -46.44 -45.90
CA VAL A 741 24.78 -46.18 -46.72
C VAL A 741 25.33 -47.48 -47.32
N PRO A 742 25.52 -47.59 -48.65
CA PRO A 742 26.12 -48.77 -49.29
C PRO A 742 27.53 -49.10 -48.79
N VAL A 743 27.83 -50.39 -48.66
CA VAL A 743 29.17 -50.91 -48.33
C VAL A 743 29.96 -51.11 -49.63
N LEU A 744 31.17 -50.57 -49.72
CA LEU A 744 32.03 -50.77 -50.89
C LEU A 744 32.67 -52.17 -50.92
N PRO A 745 32.84 -52.77 -52.11
CA PRO A 745 33.75 -53.90 -52.31
C PRO A 745 35.21 -53.43 -52.24
N SER A 746 36.14 -54.39 -52.11
CA SER A 746 37.58 -54.14 -52.17
C SER A 746 38.04 -53.66 -53.55
N GLN A 747 39.07 -52.81 -53.60
CA GLN A 747 39.66 -52.33 -54.85
C GLN A 747 40.54 -53.42 -55.50
N PRO A 748 40.40 -53.71 -56.82
CA PRO A 748 41.17 -54.77 -57.48
C PRO A 748 42.59 -54.34 -57.86
N ILE A 749 43.48 -55.33 -58.04
CA ILE A 749 44.92 -55.17 -58.33
C ILE A 749 45.24 -55.68 -59.74
N LYS A 750 46.10 -54.97 -60.48
CA LYS A 750 46.46 -55.27 -61.89
C LYS A 750 47.61 -56.30 -62.01
N PRO A 751 47.53 -57.28 -62.92
CA PRO A 751 48.61 -58.26 -63.17
C PRO A 751 49.82 -57.70 -63.97
N GLN A 752 50.87 -58.50 -64.11
CA GLN A 752 52.20 -58.12 -64.63
C GLN A 752 52.71 -59.08 -65.73
N ASP A 753 53.44 -58.54 -66.71
CA ASP A 753 53.87 -59.20 -67.96
C ASP A 753 54.88 -60.36 -67.75
N PRO A 754 54.84 -61.45 -68.55
CA PRO A 754 55.71 -62.63 -68.41
C PRO A 754 57.06 -62.55 -69.16
N GLU A 755 58.07 -63.28 -68.66
CA GLU A 755 59.44 -63.37 -69.21
C GLU A 755 59.69 -64.68 -69.99
N LEU A 756 60.58 -64.68 -71.00
CA LEU A 756 60.76 -65.77 -71.98
C LEU A 756 62.20 -66.31 -72.09
N LEU A 757 62.33 -67.61 -72.39
CA LEU A 757 63.60 -68.38 -72.48
C LEU A 757 64.25 -68.35 -73.89
N LYS A 758 65.54 -68.73 -73.96
CA LYS A 758 66.44 -68.64 -75.15
C LYS A 758 66.96 -70.01 -75.64
N ASP A 759 67.33 -70.09 -76.93
CA ASP A 759 67.82 -71.28 -77.64
C ASP A 759 69.26 -71.74 -77.25
N PRO A 760 69.59 -73.05 -77.40
CA PRO A 760 70.90 -73.64 -77.10
C PRO A 760 71.92 -73.59 -78.28
N VAL A 761 73.18 -73.96 -77.99
CA VAL A 761 74.35 -73.84 -78.90
C VAL A 761 75.08 -75.19 -79.08
N LYS A 762 75.60 -75.43 -80.29
CA LYS A 762 76.26 -76.68 -80.71
C LYS A 762 77.74 -76.74 -80.34
N LYS A 763 78.27 -77.93 -80.03
CA LYS A 763 79.68 -78.18 -79.64
C LYS A 763 80.51 -78.74 -80.80
N GLU A 764 81.81 -78.55 -80.76
CA GLU A 764 82.78 -79.06 -81.75
C GLU A 764 83.53 -80.31 -81.23
N VAL A 765 84.25 -81.04 -82.10
CA VAL A 765 84.95 -82.31 -81.75
C VAL A 765 86.39 -82.26 -82.23
N GLU A 766 87.33 -82.54 -81.32
CA GLU A 766 88.77 -82.41 -81.51
C GLU A 766 89.36 -83.51 -82.41
N LYS A 767 90.38 -83.18 -83.19
CA LYS A 767 91.00 -84.07 -84.19
C LYS A 767 92.27 -84.73 -83.67
N PRO A 768 92.40 -86.06 -83.65
CA PRO A 768 93.66 -86.72 -83.36
C PRO A 768 94.67 -86.54 -84.50
N VAL A 769 95.92 -86.24 -84.16
CA VAL A 769 97.06 -86.28 -85.09
C VAL A 769 97.52 -87.73 -85.25
N ILE A 770 97.81 -88.12 -86.48
CA ILE A 770 98.26 -89.44 -86.87
C ILE A 770 99.76 -89.36 -87.08
N GLU A 771 100.52 -89.85 -86.10
CA GLU A 771 101.97 -89.87 -86.17
C GLU A 771 102.45 -91.17 -86.79
N TRP A 772 103.32 -91.04 -87.80
CA TRP A 772 103.96 -92.18 -88.45
C TRP A 772 105.44 -91.95 -88.53
N HIS A 773 106.14 -93.08 -88.57
CA HIS A 773 107.55 -93.05 -88.66
C HIS A 773 108.20 -94.04 -89.62
N LYS A 774 109.00 -93.49 -90.51
CA LYS A 774 110.18 -94.15 -91.03
C LYS A 774 110.98 -94.92 -89.86
N ASN A 775 111.70 -96.06 -90.03
CA ASN A 775 112.55 -96.82 -89.06
C ASN A 775 114.07 -97.03 -89.41
N VAL A 776 115.04 -96.69 -88.52
CA VAL A 776 116.52 -96.70 -88.78
C VAL A 776 117.33 -97.69 -87.92
N VAL A 777 118.54 -98.08 -88.36
CA VAL A 777 119.49 -98.89 -87.57
C VAL A 777 120.65 -98.03 -87.00
N VAL A 778 120.86 -98.09 -85.68
CA VAL A 778 121.94 -97.37 -84.94
C VAL A 778 122.63 -98.34 -83.95
N LYS A 779 123.89 -98.07 -83.59
CA LYS A 779 124.73 -98.94 -82.72
C LYS A 779 124.80 -98.35 -81.29
N LYS A 780 124.82 -99.20 -80.24
CA LYS A 780 123.94 -99.18 -79.02
C LYS A 780 124.55 -98.82 -77.61
N SER A 781 123.72 -98.27 -76.67
CA SER A 781 123.74 -98.34 -75.14
C SER A 781 122.51 -97.62 -74.38
N GLU A 782 121.74 -98.16 -73.34
CA GLU A 782 120.34 -97.79 -72.73
C GLU A 782 120.16 -97.55 -71.13
N GLU A 783 119.05 -97.43 -70.28
CA GLU A 783 117.49 -97.44 -70.12
C GLU A 783 116.93 -96.58 -68.82
N THR A 784 115.83 -96.58 -67.93
CA THR A 784 114.59 -97.33 -67.35
C THR A 784 113.59 -96.52 -66.35
N SER A 785 112.27 -96.90 -66.02
CA SER A 785 111.31 -96.62 -64.79
C SER A 785 109.97 -95.74 -64.88
N GLN A 786 108.90 -95.49 -63.98
CA GLN A 786 108.02 -95.98 -62.79
C GLN A 786 106.85 -94.91 -62.40
N ALA A 787 105.77 -94.81 -61.51
CA ALA A 787 104.78 -95.47 -60.50
C ALA A 787 103.51 -94.48 -60.16
N ILE A 788 102.46 -94.38 -59.23
CA ILE A 788 101.74 -94.91 -57.95
C ILE A 788 100.15 -94.51 -57.78
N LYS A 789 99.37 -94.57 -56.62
CA LYS A 789 97.82 -94.36 -56.43
C LYS A 789 97.11 -93.91 -55.00
N PRO A 790 95.76 -93.54 -54.85
CA PRO A 790 94.98 -92.96 -53.63
C PRO A 790 93.45 -93.40 -53.23
N GLU A 791 92.68 -92.81 -52.22
CA GLU A 791 91.28 -93.19 -51.61
C GLU A 791 90.30 -92.12 -50.83
N PRO A 792 88.95 -92.35 -50.45
CA PRO A 792 87.85 -91.45 -49.81
C PRO A 792 86.92 -92.00 -48.58
N ALA A 793 85.72 -91.61 -47.98
CA ALA A 793 84.71 -90.46 -47.64
C ALA A 793 83.37 -90.92 -46.79
N LYS A 794 82.48 -90.09 -46.08
CA LYS A 794 81.07 -90.34 -45.38
C LYS A 794 80.50 -89.13 -44.43
N LYS A 795 79.31 -88.86 -43.70
CA LYS A 795 77.79 -89.15 -43.40
C LYS A 795 77.07 -87.91 -42.57
N ASN A 796 75.89 -87.67 -41.86
CA ASN A 796 74.61 -88.24 -41.19
C ASN A 796 73.34 -87.23 -40.83
N LEU A 797 72.36 -87.43 -39.83
CA LEU A 797 70.89 -86.91 -39.69
C LEU A 797 70.20 -86.37 -38.29
N PRO A 798 68.90 -85.83 -38.16
CA PRO A 798 68.18 -85.06 -37.00
C PRO A 798 66.63 -85.33 -36.51
N ASN A 799 65.90 -84.53 -35.59
CA ASN A 799 64.44 -84.69 -35.05
C ASN A 799 63.61 -83.52 -34.24
N THR A 800 62.29 -83.66 -33.76
CA THR A 800 61.26 -82.66 -33.10
C THR A 800 60.00 -83.25 -32.28
N GLY A 801 58.91 -82.70 -31.56
CA GLY A 801 58.22 -81.43 -30.99
C GLY A 801 56.65 -81.51 -30.49
N SER A 802 56.00 -80.69 -29.56
CA SER A 802 54.47 -80.69 -29.11
C SER A 802 53.83 -79.57 -28.09
N ALA A 803 52.46 -79.39 -27.81
CA ALA A 803 51.72 -78.44 -26.80
C ALA A 803 50.10 -78.51 -26.50
N ASP A 804 49.45 -77.83 -25.45
CA ASP A 804 47.94 -77.60 -25.07
C ASP A 804 47.57 -76.50 -23.92
N GLN A 805 46.29 -75.99 -23.75
CA GLN A 805 45.40 -75.32 -22.64
C GLN A 805 45.51 -73.95 -21.76
N SER A 806 44.34 -73.25 -21.44
CA SER A 806 43.79 -72.59 -20.14
C SER A 806 43.72 -71.04 -19.63
N PHE A 807 42.59 -70.64 -18.91
CA PHE A 807 42.26 -69.70 -17.70
C PHE A 807 41.89 -68.13 -17.53
N MET A 808 40.69 -67.82 -16.88
CA MET A 808 40.11 -66.90 -15.77
C MET A 808 40.16 -65.33 -15.40
N THR A 809 38.95 -64.74 -15.06
CA THR A 809 38.38 -63.77 -13.98
C THR A 809 38.87 -62.36 -13.50
N TYR A 810 37.93 -61.39 -13.18
CA TYR A 810 37.55 -60.79 -11.83
C TYR A 810 36.48 -59.62 -11.81
N SER A 811 35.79 -59.31 -10.67
CA SER A 811 34.75 -58.23 -10.43
C SER A 811 34.55 -57.90 -8.90
N ALA A 812 33.63 -57.09 -8.27
CA ALA A 812 32.37 -56.33 -8.55
C ALA A 812 32.01 -55.27 -7.40
N LEU A 813 30.72 -54.85 -7.20
CA LEU A 813 30.06 -54.10 -6.04
C LEU A 813 30.10 -52.51 -6.07
N VAL A 814 29.39 -51.61 -5.31
CA VAL A 814 28.14 -51.42 -4.45
C VAL A 814 28.01 -49.87 -4.08
N GLY A 815 26.97 -49.15 -3.58
CA GLY A 815 25.50 -49.30 -3.29
C GLY A 815 24.94 -48.38 -2.14
N LEU A 816 23.59 -48.11 -2.07
CA LEU A 816 22.74 -47.54 -0.93
C LEU A 816 22.75 -46.00 -0.58
N ALA A 817 21.73 -45.31 0.01
CA ALA A 817 20.32 -45.57 0.46
C ALA A 817 19.43 -44.27 0.62
N THR A 818 18.10 -44.38 0.85
CA THR A 818 17.09 -43.31 1.22
C THR A 818 15.93 -43.92 2.07
N ALA A 819 14.83 -43.32 2.59
CA ALA A 819 14.14 -41.99 2.60
C ALA A 819 13.44 -41.77 4.00
N GLY A 820 12.36 -41.01 4.31
CA GLY A 820 11.35 -40.14 3.61
C GLY A 820 10.12 -39.79 4.55
N TYR A 821 9.06 -39.11 4.04
CA TYR A 821 7.73 -38.79 4.69
C TYR A 821 7.70 -37.75 5.87
N ALA A 822 6.60 -37.08 6.31
CA ALA A 822 5.13 -37.09 6.04
C ALA A 822 4.43 -35.69 6.26
N LEU A 823 3.09 -35.58 6.12
CA LEU A 823 2.26 -34.35 6.29
C LEU A 823 1.49 -34.26 7.63
N SER A 824 0.99 -33.06 8.03
CA SER A 824 -0.43 -32.83 8.44
C SER A 824 -0.79 -31.33 8.67
N ARG A 825 -1.99 -30.99 9.20
CA ARG A 825 -2.63 -29.64 9.24
C ARG A 825 -3.18 -29.24 10.63
N LYS A 826 -3.17 -27.93 10.99
CA LYS A 826 -4.20 -27.11 11.73
C LYS A 826 -3.57 -25.81 12.28
N LYS A 827 -4.28 -24.85 12.93
CA LYS A 827 -5.46 -24.02 12.57
C LYS A 827 -5.89 -23.16 13.81
N LYS A 828 -5.85 -21.81 13.70
CA LYS A 828 -6.45 -20.75 14.56
C LYS A 828 -5.99 -20.58 16.02
N GLU A 829 -5.90 -19.29 16.41
CA GLU A 829 -6.17 -18.65 17.74
C GLU A 829 -5.43 -19.17 18.99
N ASP A 830 -5.09 -18.34 19.98
CA ASP A 830 -5.51 -16.94 20.27
C ASP A 830 -4.50 -15.83 19.87
#